data_AF-A0A1V9ZG68-F1
#
_entry.id   AF-A0A1V9ZG68-F1
#
_cell.length_a   1.000
_cell.length_b   1.000
_cell.length_c   1.000
_cell.angle_alpha   90.00
_cell.angle_beta   90.00
_cell.angle_gamma   90.00
#
_symmetry.space_group_name_H-M   'P 1'
#
loop_
_entity.id
_entity.type
_entity.pdbx_description
1 polymer ?
#
loop_
_entity_poly.entity_id
_entity_poly.type
_entity_poly.pdbx_seq_one_letter_code
_entity_poly.pdbx_strand_id
1 'polypeptide(L)'
;MRSHDIDADVPLTWQRILMSCVSYFLFFTDIPRSGYGFKELPAGYSTISETLFTCFGPWAYPVITVTKTPSGTIEGSIPQAKVWSYKYDSCSVGLRTVVNQYNVSGWDPCLLYEAECDYSMLDPAPIFPMLENVMSAVQSAPSPTWRLNYYFTNLVSEFFAFGLFRNRARRTLQAHYLPSAENDFCAPEYPTRPFFCEQPWTNFGAQGIAGMTYISDDIQAKIAEAVARTDTRTQRVDMVLLDSSDDIRTWNGGLTLAGTSAFDVVTLLRVQNCTDAHHTQCTTVAITDYRYEGVIGVTATRSCYRFVRLLRLVGQVYNIGRVGLLFAGCYFARAAEAKYVGAPLKTKLWCAFKTFLRIPAQVVIYGSWFPVLLFAIAHIVDVSFLYATIFYGFILLNGAVNLTLEQVYPLGVLLTCHMRNVWVLSLAAKMVVVTTHRWKKPMIVGFRGYLLPVVSLLSILFEIRLTSERDTHLEHICSALPAPNVVFVRELQSVPSDFRYWGIFSDIKNLFLAGCIVYGLGGMLLGQPMTFPTVVPYTLLRHCNRSMFSTAWQSSRYVGKAGVAAHFEVVAERQSMRALQHITWLTDPVQYLSLLWSQPVVYAYTLVGTDDRVVHGLAPRELARVDKVLSKSVKRVDEVLLLDLAWHERIYCQ
;
A
#
# COMPACT_ATOMS: atom_id res chain seq x y z
N MET A 1 7.62 48.50 -27.69
CA MET A 1 7.46 47.34 -26.79
C MET A 1 8.79 46.60 -26.71
N ARG A 2 9.31 46.27 -25.52
CA ARG A 2 10.44 45.32 -25.41
C ARG A 2 9.97 43.97 -25.94
N SER A 3 10.74 43.31 -26.80
CA SER A 3 10.44 41.94 -27.22
C SER A 3 10.52 41.02 -25.99
N HIS A 4 9.38 40.45 -25.60
CA HIS A 4 9.29 39.49 -24.50
C HIS A 4 10.12 38.24 -24.82
N ASP A 5 10.90 37.76 -23.85
CA ASP A 5 11.75 36.58 -24.05
C ASP A 5 11.61 35.60 -22.88
N ILE A 6 11.05 34.42 -23.18
CA ILE A 6 10.91 33.29 -22.26
C ILE A 6 12.25 32.97 -21.57
N ASP A 7 13.38 33.12 -22.27
CA ASP A 7 14.69 32.81 -21.69
C ASP A 7 15.10 33.75 -20.55
N ALA A 8 14.72 35.03 -20.65
CA ALA A 8 14.99 36.05 -19.65
C ALA A 8 13.94 36.05 -18.53
N ASP A 9 12.66 35.88 -18.91
CA ASP A 9 11.53 36.03 -18.00
C ASP A 9 11.32 34.82 -17.09
N VAL A 10 11.68 33.61 -17.54
CA VAL A 10 11.51 32.36 -16.77
C VAL A 10 12.87 31.66 -16.65
N PRO A 11 13.70 32.00 -15.64
CA PRO A 11 15.03 31.42 -15.52
C PRO A 11 14.95 29.90 -15.26
N LEU A 12 15.81 29.16 -15.95
CA LEU A 12 15.95 27.72 -15.78
C LEU A 12 17.02 27.46 -14.71
N THR A 13 16.58 27.13 -13.49
CA THR A 13 17.47 26.82 -12.37
C THR A 13 17.87 25.33 -12.38
N TRP A 14 19.04 25.01 -11.81
CA TRP A 14 19.49 23.63 -11.70
C TRP A 14 18.50 22.73 -10.94
N GLN A 15 17.86 23.27 -9.91
CA GLN A 15 16.81 22.57 -9.15
C GLN A 15 15.61 22.19 -10.04
N ARG A 16 15.17 23.08 -10.94
CA ARG A 16 14.09 22.79 -11.89
C ARG A 16 14.51 21.70 -12.87
N ILE A 17 15.72 21.77 -13.39
CA ILE A 17 16.26 20.74 -14.30
C ILE A 17 16.27 19.38 -13.60
N LEU A 18 16.86 19.29 -12.41
CA LEU A 18 16.95 18.05 -11.65
C LEU A 18 15.56 17.48 -11.34
N MET A 19 14.64 18.31 -10.82
CA MET A 19 13.29 17.87 -10.50
C MET A 19 12.51 17.39 -11.72
N SER A 20 12.62 18.08 -12.86
CA SER A 20 11.98 17.68 -14.11
C SER A 20 12.56 16.37 -14.64
N CYS A 21 13.90 16.24 -14.68
CA CYS A 21 14.56 15.01 -15.12
C CYS A 21 14.20 13.81 -14.25
N VAL A 22 14.23 13.96 -12.91
CA VAL A 22 13.84 12.88 -11.98
C VAL A 22 12.36 12.53 -12.12
N SER A 23 11.48 13.53 -12.24
CA SER A 23 10.04 13.28 -12.39
C SER A 23 9.73 12.52 -13.68
N TYR A 24 10.33 12.92 -14.81
CA TYR A 24 10.15 12.22 -16.07
C TYR A 24 10.81 10.84 -16.05
N PHE A 25 11.99 10.69 -15.47
CA PHE A 25 12.64 9.39 -15.32
C PHE A 25 11.76 8.40 -14.54
N LEU A 26 11.27 8.80 -13.36
CA LEU A 26 10.39 7.96 -12.54
C LEU A 26 9.07 7.64 -13.27
N PHE A 27 8.54 8.60 -14.02
CA PHE A 27 7.31 8.43 -14.79
C PHE A 27 7.49 7.47 -15.99
N PHE A 28 8.51 7.66 -16.82
CA PHE A 28 8.77 6.82 -17.99
C PHE A 28 9.16 5.39 -17.59
N THR A 29 9.84 5.24 -16.45
CA THR A 29 10.23 3.94 -15.90
C THR A 29 9.17 3.31 -15.02
N ASP A 30 8.01 3.93 -14.78
CA ASP A 30 6.98 3.39 -13.88
C ASP A 30 6.59 1.95 -14.28
N ILE A 31 6.09 1.76 -15.49
CA ILE A 31 5.68 0.43 -15.99
C ILE A 31 6.86 -0.54 -16.18
N PRO A 32 7.99 -0.16 -16.79
CA PRO A 32 9.16 -1.05 -16.86
C PRO A 32 9.68 -1.53 -15.49
N ARG A 33 9.61 -0.67 -14.47
CA ARG A 33 10.11 -0.97 -13.11
C ARG A 33 9.12 -1.76 -12.27
N SER A 34 7.82 -1.48 -12.41
CA SER A 34 6.77 -1.98 -11.50
C SER A 34 5.76 -2.92 -12.16
N GLY A 35 5.91 -3.17 -13.46
CA GLY A 35 5.03 -4.05 -14.23
C GLY A 35 3.62 -3.49 -14.42
N TYR A 36 2.73 -4.27 -15.04
CA TYR A 36 1.34 -3.86 -15.30
C TYR A 36 0.36 -4.25 -14.19
N GLY A 37 0.77 -5.01 -13.18
CA GLY A 37 -0.10 -5.68 -12.22
C GLY A 37 0.23 -7.18 -12.13
N PHE A 38 -0.64 -7.95 -11.49
CA PHE A 38 -0.39 -9.36 -11.18
C PHE A 38 -0.87 -10.30 -12.30
N LYS A 39 0.05 -10.68 -13.19
CA LYS A 39 -0.18 -11.75 -14.17
C LYS A 39 -0.15 -13.12 -13.50
N GLU A 40 0.82 -13.29 -12.60
CA GLU A 40 1.11 -14.49 -11.83
C GLU A 40 1.17 -14.11 -10.35
N LEU A 41 1.20 -15.11 -9.46
CA LEU A 41 1.42 -14.86 -8.05
C LEU A 41 2.86 -14.37 -7.81
N PRO A 42 3.09 -13.56 -6.76
CA PRO A 42 4.44 -13.17 -6.35
C PRO A 42 5.36 -14.38 -6.14
N ALA A 43 6.66 -14.18 -6.34
CA ALA A 43 7.66 -15.20 -6.05
C ALA A 43 7.57 -15.63 -4.57
N GLY A 44 7.66 -16.94 -4.33
CA GLY A 44 7.51 -17.54 -3.00
C GLY A 44 6.07 -17.89 -2.60
N TYR A 45 5.08 -17.58 -3.43
CA TYR A 45 3.69 -18.00 -3.18
C TYR A 45 3.40 -19.29 -3.94
N SER A 46 2.84 -20.29 -3.26
CA SER A 46 2.49 -21.58 -3.87
C SER A 46 1.00 -21.64 -4.18
N THR A 47 0.65 -22.08 -5.39
CA THR A 47 -0.77 -22.21 -5.79
C THR A 47 -1.34 -23.50 -5.19
N ILE A 48 -2.44 -23.39 -4.46
CA ILE A 48 -3.22 -24.55 -3.97
C ILE A 48 -4.32 -24.89 -4.98
N SER A 49 -5.04 -23.87 -5.48
CA SER A 49 -6.11 -24.01 -6.47
C SER A 49 -6.18 -22.79 -7.40
N GLU A 50 -7.19 -22.71 -8.27
CA GLU A 50 -7.35 -21.56 -9.19
C GLU A 50 -7.42 -20.21 -8.47
N THR A 51 -7.95 -20.16 -7.25
CA THR A 51 -8.10 -18.93 -6.47
C THR A 51 -7.36 -18.96 -5.14
N LEU A 52 -6.96 -20.14 -4.66
CA LEU A 52 -6.26 -20.32 -3.38
C LEU A 52 -4.75 -20.42 -3.56
N PHE A 53 -4.00 -19.79 -2.67
CA PHE A 53 -2.55 -19.83 -2.63
C PHE A 53 -2.05 -19.77 -1.19
N THR A 54 -0.79 -20.15 -0.97
CA THR A 54 -0.08 -19.82 0.27
C THR A 54 0.79 -18.58 0.08
N CYS A 55 0.77 -17.68 1.05
CA CYS A 55 1.56 -16.43 1.01
C CYS A 55 2.48 -16.23 2.20
N PHE A 56 2.42 -17.14 3.17
CA PHE A 56 3.36 -17.23 4.28
C PHE A 56 3.47 -18.68 4.71
N GLY A 57 4.69 -19.11 4.99
CA GLY A 57 4.98 -20.52 5.22
C GLY A 57 4.81 -21.34 3.93
N PRO A 58 4.52 -22.64 4.06
CA PRO A 58 4.32 -23.34 5.32
C PRO A 58 5.62 -23.47 6.13
N TRP A 59 5.54 -23.32 7.45
CA TRP A 59 6.67 -23.47 8.36
C TRP A 59 6.42 -24.63 9.32
N ALA A 60 7.46 -25.41 9.61
CA ALA A 60 7.47 -26.43 10.64
C ALA A 60 8.77 -26.29 11.43
N TYR A 61 8.70 -25.99 12.72
CA TYR A 61 9.89 -25.70 13.53
C TYR A 61 9.72 -26.02 15.02
N PRO A 62 10.81 -26.41 15.71
CA PRO A 62 10.83 -26.51 17.17
C PRO A 62 10.94 -25.12 17.81
N VAL A 63 10.20 -24.88 18.89
CA VAL A 63 10.39 -23.68 19.73
C VAL A 63 11.43 -23.98 20.81
N ILE A 64 11.21 -25.04 21.59
CA ILE A 64 12.13 -25.51 22.62
C ILE A 64 11.76 -26.94 23.04
N THR A 65 12.77 -27.75 23.31
CA THR A 65 12.61 -28.98 24.11
C THR A 65 13.17 -28.72 25.50
N VAL A 66 12.37 -28.96 26.54
CA VAL A 66 12.78 -28.83 27.93
C VAL A 66 12.84 -30.21 28.59
N THR A 67 13.95 -30.52 29.24
CA THR A 67 14.21 -31.80 29.88
C THR A 67 14.52 -31.59 31.35
N LYS A 68 13.96 -32.46 32.20
CA LYS A 68 14.24 -32.52 33.62
C LYS A 68 15.29 -33.61 33.86
N THR A 69 16.45 -33.21 34.32
CA THR A 69 17.56 -34.13 34.63
C THR A 69 17.25 -34.95 35.89
N PRO A 70 17.97 -36.06 36.13
CA PRO A 70 17.84 -36.83 37.37
C PRO A 70 18.13 -36.02 38.65
N SER A 71 18.94 -34.95 38.57
CA SER A 71 19.20 -34.04 39.69
C SER A 71 18.06 -33.04 39.93
N GLY A 72 17.05 -33.03 39.05
CA GLY A 72 15.91 -32.12 39.11
C GLY A 72 16.14 -30.77 38.42
N THR A 73 17.30 -30.55 37.80
CA THR A 73 17.56 -29.35 36.99
C THR A 73 16.78 -29.41 35.68
N ILE A 74 16.29 -28.26 35.23
CA ILE A 74 15.57 -28.15 33.95
C ILE A 74 16.52 -27.54 32.92
N GLU A 75 16.73 -28.26 31.84
CA GLU A 75 17.60 -27.87 30.74
C GLU A 75 16.77 -27.70 29.46
N GLY A 76 17.14 -26.72 28.64
CA GLY A 76 16.51 -26.48 27.34
C GLY A 76 17.42 -26.92 26.20
N SER A 77 16.85 -27.37 25.08
CA SER A 77 17.57 -27.59 23.83
C SER A 77 18.24 -26.32 23.29
N ILE A 78 17.71 -25.18 23.70
CA ILE A 78 18.31 -23.85 23.55
C ILE A 78 18.35 -23.17 24.93
N PRO A 79 19.29 -22.23 25.17
CA PRO A 79 19.43 -21.61 26.49
C PRO A 79 18.18 -20.87 26.97
N GLN A 80 17.45 -20.23 26.06
CA GLN A 80 16.23 -19.49 26.35
C GLN A 80 15.30 -19.50 25.14
N ALA A 81 13.99 -19.53 25.35
CA ALA A 81 12.98 -19.35 24.30
C ALA A 81 12.56 -17.87 24.20
N LYS A 82 12.03 -17.44 23.05
CA LYS A 82 11.55 -16.05 22.91
C LYS A 82 10.18 -15.88 23.55
N VAL A 83 9.97 -14.77 24.27
CA VAL A 83 8.63 -14.35 24.72
C VAL A 83 7.66 -14.23 23.55
N TRP A 84 8.17 -13.84 22.37
CA TRP A 84 7.41 -13.80 21.12
C TRP A 84 6.55 -15.05 20.90
N SER A 85 7.14 -16.23 21.04
CA SER A 85 6.49 -17.52 20.79
C SER A 85 5.31 -17.78 21.74
N TYR A 86 5.28 -17.18 22.93
CA TYR A 86 4.22 -17.43 23.92
C TYR A 86 3.28 -16.25 24.16
N LYS A 87 3.59 -15.07 23.59
CA LYS A 87 2.78 -13.84 23.76
C LYS A 87 2.31 -13.20 22.45
N TYR A 88 3.20 -13.00 21.48
CA TYR A 88 2.96 -12.12 20.32
C TYR A 88 2.67 -12.88 19.01
N ASP A 89 3.13 -14.12 18.94
CA ASP A 89 2.93 -15.02 17.82
C ASP A 89 1.46 -15.46 17.68
N SER A 90 0.98 -15.69 16.46
CA SER A 90 -0.34 -16.30 16.19
C SER A 90 -0.47 -17.65 16.89
N CYS A 91 0.60 -18.46 16.86
CA CYS A 91 0.63 -19.76 17.52
C CYS A 91 0.44 -19.68 19.05
N SER A 92 0.71 -18.52 19.68
CA SER A 92 0.50 -18.33 21.12
C SER A 92 -0.98 -18.21 21.51
N VAL A 93 -1.84 -17.83 20.56
CA VAL A 93 -3.27 -17.57 20.80
C VAL A 93 -3.96 -18.84 21.27
N GLY A 94 -3.64 -19.99 20.66
CA GLY A 94 -4.17 -21.30 21.05
C GLY A 94 -3.81 -21.66 22.50
N LEU A 95 -2.53 -21.59 22.84
CA LEU A 95 -2.04 -21.88 24.20
C LEU A 95 -2.70 -20.99 25.25
N ARG A 96 -2.72 -19.67 25.03
CA ARG A 96 -3.31 -18.71 25.98
C ARG A 96 -4.82 -18.87 26.14
N THR A 97 -5.50 -19.36 25.11
CA THR A 97 -6.93 -19.69 25.19
C THR A 97 -7.17 -20.83 26.17
N VAL A 98 -6.39 -21.91 26.09
CA VAL A 98 -6.46 -23.02 27.05
C VAL A 98 -6.17 -22.54 28.47
N VAL A 99 -5.15 -21.69 28.63
CA VAL A 99 -4.76 -21.12 29.92
C VAL A 99 -5.88 -20.30 30.54
N ASN A 100 -6.50 -19.42 29.76
CA ASN A 100 -7.59 -18.56 30.22
C ASN A 100 -8.86 -19.37 30.55
N GLN A 101 -9.23 -20.33 29.70
CA GLN A 101 -10.47 -21.10 29.86
C GLN A 101 -10.42 -22.11 31.01
N TYR A 102 -9.25 -22.68 31.30
CA TYR A 102 -9.08 -23.64 32.39
C TYR A 102 -8.37 -23.06 33.61
N ASN A 103 -8.09 -21.76 33.64
CA ASN A 103 -7.36 -21.08 34.70
C ASN A 103 -6.04 -21.80 35.06
N VAL A 104 -5.25 -22.11 34.04
CA VAL A 104 -4.02 -22.90 34.16
C VAL A 104 -2.95 -22.10 34.90
N SER A 105 -2.39 -22.67 35.96
CA SER A 105 -1.35 -22.02 36.77
C SER A 105 0.04 -22.11 36.12
N GLY A 106 1.00 -21.31 36.61
CA GLY A 106 2.39 -21.33 36.16
C GLY A 106 2.69 -20.48 34.92
N TRP A 107 1.68 -19.81 34.36
CA TRP A 107 1.86 -18.80 33.31
C TRP A 107 2.16 -17.44 33.95
N ASP A 108 3.20 -16.77 33.45
CA ASP A 108 3.49 -15.40 33.84
C ASP A 108 2.36 -14.46 33.35
N PRO A 109 1.77 -13.61 34.21
CA PRO A 109 0.74 -12.64 33.82
C PRO A 109 1.12 -11.77 32.62
N CYS A 110 2.42 -11.52 32.43
CA CYS A 110 2.91 -10.75 31.29
C CYS A 110 2.61 -11.44 29.95
N LEU A 111 2.64 -12.78 29.88
CA LEU A 111 2.33 -13.55 28.67
C LEU A 111 0.84 -13.48 28.32
N LEU A 112 -0.02 -13.26 29.31
CA LEU A 112 -1.47 -13.14 29.17
C LEU A 112 -1.95 -11.71 28.88
N TYR A 113 -1.03 -10.74 28.75
CA TYR A 113 -1.31 -9.30 28.62
C TYR A 113 -1.96 -8.67 29.87
N GLU A 114 -1.81 -9.31 31.03
CA GLU A 114 -2.23 -8.76 32.33
C GLU A 114 -1.16 -7.81 32.92
N ALA A 115 0.08 -7.93 32.45
CA ALA A 115 1.21 -7.05 32.78
C ALA A 115 2.16 -6.85 31.58
N GLU A 116 3.05 -5.86 31.68
CA GLU A 116 4.16 -5.70 30.74
C GLU A 116 5.25 -6.75 31.03
N CYS A 117 5.94 -7.23 29.98
CA CYS A 117 7.04 -8.17 30.16
C CYS A 117 8.36 -7.40 30.26
N ASP A 118 9.05 -7.53 31.41
CA ASP A 118 10.37 -6.91 31.63
C ASP A 118 11.51 -7.61 30.88
N TYR A 119 11.20 -8.71 30.18
CA TYR A 119 12.15 -9.56 29.49
C TYR A 119 11.62 -9.97 28.10
N SER A 120 12.54 -10.28 27.18
CA SER A 120 12.22 -10.73 25.82
C SER A 120 12.49 -12.21 25.59
N MET A 121 13.13 -12.86 26.56
CA MET A 121 13.53 -14.27 26.54
C MET A 121 13.07 -14.95 27.84
N LEU A 122 12.73 -16.24 27.76
CA LEU A 122 12.24 -17.09 28.84
C LEU A 122 13.23 -18.21 29.09
N ASP A 123 13.61 -18.40 30.35
CA ASP A 123 14.44 -19.52 30.77
C ASP A 123 13.67 -20.86 30.69
N PRO A 124 14.36 -22.00 30.51
CA PRO A 124 13.73 -23.33 30.47
C PRO A 124 12.96 -23.68 31.74
N ALA A 125 13.46 -23.24 32.91
CA ALA A 125 12.90 -23.57 34.22
C ALA A 125 11.43 -23.14 34.40
N PRO A 126 11.00 -21.90 34.08
CA PRO A 126 9.58 -21.52 34.10
C PRO A 126 8.76 -22.14 32.95
N ILE A 127 9.37 -22.40 31.78
CA ILE A 127 8.66 -22.96 30.62
C ILE A 127 8.16 -24.38 30.91
N PHE A 128 8.95 -25.21 31.60
CA PHE A 128 8.61 -26.60 31.86
C PHE A 128 7.27 -26.77 32.59
N PRO A 129 7.05 -26.22 33.81
CA PRO A 129 5.76 -26.34 34.49
C PRO A 129 4.64 -25.59 33.75
N MET A 130 4.96 -24.49 33.06
CA MET A 130 3.99 -23.73 32.26
C MET A 130 3.36 -24.59 31.15
N LEU A 131 4.17 -25.36 30.41
CA LEU A 131 3.69 -26.27 29.36
C LEU A 131 3.07 -27.55 29.95
N GLU A 132 3.66 -28.11 31.01
CA GLU A 132 3.13 -29.30 31.68
C GLU A 132 1.68 -29.09 32.16
N ASN A 133 1.41 -27.93 32.74
CA ASN A 133 0.09 -27.60 33.26
C ASN A 133 -0.95 -27.44 32.14
N VAL A 134 -0.56 -26.88 30.99
CA VAL A 134 -1.43 -26.81 29.80
C VAL A 134 -1.76 -28.21 29.30
N MET A 135 -0.77 -29.09 29.21
CA MET A 135 -1.00 -30.46 28.77
C MET A 135 -1.93 -31.22 29.71
N SER A 136 -1.74 -31.05 31.01
CA SER A 136 -2.57 -31.68 32.04
C SER A 136 -4.01 -31.15 32.02
N ALA A 137 -4.20 -29.86 31.74
CA ALA A 137 -5.54 -29.28 31.56
C ALA A 137 -6.27 -29.88 30.35
N VAL A 138 -5.61 -29.97 29.19
CA VAL A 138 -6.20 -30.58 27.98
C VAL A 138 -6.46 -32.07 28.16
N GLN A 139 -5.59 -32.78 28.87
CA GLN A 139 -5.80 -34.20 29.20
C GLN A 139 -7.09 -34.42 30.03
N SER A 140 -7.42 -33.50 30.93
CA SER A 140 -8.61 -33.61 31.80
C SER A 140 -9.94 -33.35 31.08
N ALA A 141 -9.90 -32.60 29.98
CA ALA A 141 -11.04 -32.26 29.15
C ALA A 141 -10.64 -32.37 27.68
N PRO A 142 -10.66 -33.58 27.10
CA PRO A 142 -10.19 -33.80 25.73
C PRO A 142 -11.18 -33.20 24.71
N SER A 143 -10.64 -32.62 23.64
CA SER A 143 -11.39 -32.19 22.45
C SER A 143 -12.34 -30.97 22.60
N PRO A 144 -12.07 -29.98 23.47
CA PRO A 144 -12.85 -28.75 23.51
C PRO A 144 -12.61 -27.94 22.24
N THR A 145 -13.67 -27.29 21.77
CA THR A 145 -13.62 -26.36 20.65
C THR A 145 -14.05 -24.97 21.14
N TRP A 146 -13.28 -23.97 20.77
CA TRP A 146 -13.56 -22.58 21.09
C TRP A 146 -13.58 -21.72 19.85
N ARG A 147 -14.35 -20.65 19.97
CA ARG A 147 -14.33 -19.53 19.06
C ARG A 147 -13.80 -18.31 19.81
N LEU A 148 -12.84 -17.63 19.21
CA LEU A 148 -12.15 -16.53 19.85
C LEU A 148 -12.03 -15.31 18.94
N ASN A 149 -12.08 -14.13 19.55
CA ASN A 149 -11.76 -12.85 18.95
C ASN A 149 -10.52 -12.30 19.65
N TYR A 150 -9.58 -11.79 18.87
CA TYR A 150 -8.32 -11.26 19.40
C TYR A 150 -7.84 -10.08 18.56
N TYR A 151 -7.01 -9.23 19.15
CA TYR A 151 -6.38 -8.15 18.42
C TYR A 151 -5.31 -8.68 17.45
N PHE A 152 -5.06 -7.95 16.39
CA PHE A 152 -3.99 -8.28 15.45
C PHE A 152 -3.38 -6.98 14.92
N THR A 153 -2.74 -6.21 15.79
CA THR A 153 -2.07 -4.97 15.39
C THR A 153 -0.58 -5.21 15.24
N ASN A 154 0.01 -4.61 14.21
CA ASN A 154 1.46 -4.61 13.99
C ASN A 154 1.95 -3.57 12.99
N LEU A 155 1.07 -2.67 12.50
CA LEU A 155 1.44 -1.60 11.57
C LEU A 155 1.42 -0.24 12.26
N VAL A 156 2.29 0.67 11.80
CA VAL A 156 2.27 2.08 12.24
C VAL A 156 0.90 2.73 12.01
N SER A 157 0.24 2.41 10.89
CA SER A 157 -1.08 2.94 10.58
C SER A 157 -2.20 2.45 11.53
N GLU A 158 -1.97 1.38 12.28
CA GLU A 158 -2.96 0.79 13.18
C GLU A 158 -2.97 1.45 14.56
N PHE A 159 -1.91 2.17 14.98
CA PHE A 159 -1.95 3.01 16.20
C PHE A 159 -2.98 4.11 16.11
N PHE A 160 -3.24 4.58 14.89
CA PHE A 160 -4.22 5.62 14.63
C PHE A 160 -5.63 5.05 14.44
N ALA A 161 -5.82 3.73 14.63
CA ALA A 161 -7.13 3.09 14.58
C ALA A 161 -7.73 3.00 16.00
N PHE A 162 -8.91 3.58 16.18
CA PHE A 162 -9.59 3.67 17.47
C PHE A 162 -10.93 2.94 17.45
N GLY A 163 -11.35 2.43 18.61
CA GLY A 163 -12.67 1.80 18.81
C GLY A 163 -12.94 0.63 17.86
N LEU A 164 -14.02 0.73 17.09
CA LEU A 164 -14.47 -0.28 16.12
C LEU A 164 -13.51 -0.48 14.93
N PHE A 165 -12.58 0.45 14.71
CA PHE A 165 -11.59 0.36 13.63
C PHE A 165 -10.31 -0.37 14.03
N ARG A 166 -10.16 -0.75 15.32
CA ARG A 166 -9.02 -1.56 15.76
C ARG A 166 -9.03 -2.90 15.06
N ASN A 167 -7.84 -3.31 14.62
CA ASN A 167 -7.69 -4.53 13.85
C ASN A 167 -7.93 -5.76 14.73
N ARG A 168 -8.94 -6.57 14.38
CA ARG A 168 -9.31 -7.80 15.09
C ARG A 168 -9.30 -8.97 14.12
N ALA A 169 -9.02 -10.13 14.64
CA ALA A 169 -9.13 -11.40 13.92
C ALA A 169 -10.01 -12.34 14.73
N ARG A 170 -10.64 -13.27 14.03
CA ARG A 170 -11.52 -14.25 14.63
C ARG A 170 -11.07 -15.65 14.24
N ARG A 171 -10.92 -16.51 15.23
CA ARG A 171 -10.27 -17.82 15.08
C ARG A 171 -11.06 -18.94 15.74
N THR A 172 -11.01 -20.11 15.11
CA THR A 172 -11.51 -21.36 15.70
C THR A 172 -10.32 -22.14 16.22
N LEU A 173 -10.45 -22.65 17.45
CA LEU A 173 -9.41 -23.44 18.12
C LEU A 173 -10.02 -24.77 18.58
N GLN A 174 -9.28 -25.85 18.39
CA GLN A 174 -9.61 -27.17 18.93
C GLN A 174 -8.37 -27.74 19.62
N ALA A 175 -8.53 -28.24 20.84
CA ALA A 175 -7.46 -28.90 21.57
C ALA A 175 -7.68 -30.41 21.61
N HIS A 176 -6.67 -31.22 21.30
CA HIS A 176 -6.74 -32.67 21.29
C HIS A 176 -5.69 -33.27 22.22
N TYR A 177 -6.01 -34.41 22.81
CA TYR A 177 -5.09 -35.21 23.61
C TYR A 177 -4.87 -36.56 22.93
N LEU A 178 -3.62 -36.87 22.62
CA LEU A 178 -3.18 -38.11 21.97
C LEU A 178 -2.46 -38.98 23.01
N PRO A 179 -3.10 -40.04 23.52
CA PRO A 179 -2.55 -40.85 24.61
C PRO A 179 -1.46 -41.83 24.17
N SER A 180 -1.36 -42.14 22.88
CA SER A 180 -0.40 -43.07 22.29
C SER A 180 -0.15 -42.77 20.80
N ALA A 181 0.94 -43.33 20.26
CA ALA A 181 1.32 -43.23 18.84
C ALA A 181 0.57 -44.20 17.90
N GLU A 182 -0.22 -45.13 18.45
CA GLU A 182 -0.78 -46.26 17.67
C GLU A 182 -2.01 -45.88 16.84
N ASN A 183 -2.71 -44.81 17.23
CA ASN A 183 -3.93 -44.38 16.57
C ASN A 183 -3.65 -43.27 15.55
N ASP A 184 -4.02 -43.51 14.30
CA ASP A 184 -4.08 -42.46 13.30
C ASP A 184 -5.22 -41.48 13.65
N PHE A 185 -4.86 -40.32 14.18
CA PHE A 185 -5.82 -39.29 14.61
C PHE A 185 -6.50 -38.59 13.44
N CYS A 186 -6.02 -38.78 12.20
CA CYS A 186 -6.68 -38.29 10.99
C CYS A 186 -7.53 -39.36 10.31
N ALA A 187 -7.61 -40.59 10.85
CA ALA A 187 -8.50 -41.62 10.33
C ALA A 187 -9.98 -41.18 10.40
N PRO A 188 -10.81 -41.51 9.40
CA PRO A 188 -12.23 -41.13 9.39
C PRO A 188 -13.02 -41.61 10.62
N GLU A 189 -12.63 -42.72 11.22
CA GLU A 189 -13.28 -43.30 12.39
C GLU A 189 -12.83 -42.67 13.72
N TYR A 190 -11.82 -41.79 13.71
CA TYR A 190 -11.30 -41.18 14.93
C TYR A 190 -12.35 -40.21 15.53
N PRO A 191 -12.86 -40.45 16.75
CA PRO A 191 -14.04 -39.73 17.27
C PRO A 191 -13.88 -38.22 17.37
N THR A 192 -12.66 -37.75 17.62
CA THR A 192 -12.34 -36.33 17.75
C THR A 192 -11.24 -35.95 16.76
N ARG A 193 -11.53 -36.16 15.48
CA ARG A 193 -10.59 -35.86 14.40
C ARG A 193 -10.28 -34.33 14.35
N PRO A 194 -9.01 -33.92 14.31
CA PRO A 194 -8.64 -32.52 14.09
C PRO A 194 -9.20 -31.96 12.79
N PHE A 195 -9.63 -30.69 12.81
CA PHE A 195 -10.21 -30.05 11.64
C PHE A 195 -9.21 -29.93 10.49
N PHE A 196 -7.92 -29.74 10.78
CA PHE A 196 -6.90 -29.69 9.75
C PHE A 196 -6.82 -30.95 8.89
N CYS A 197 -7.23 -32.13 9.39
CA CYS A 197 -7.09 -33.39 8.65
C CYS A 197 -7.84 -33.40 7.30
N GLU A 198 -8.79 -32.47 7.08
CA GLU A 198 -9.51 -32.29 5.81
C GLU A 198 -9.08 -31.04 5.02
N GLN A 199 -8.13 -30.27 5.56
CA GLN A 199 -7.76 -28.98 5.00
C GLN A 199 -6.72 -29.10 3.89
N PRO A 200 -6.87 -28.33 2.79
CA PRO A 200 -5.99 -28.43 1.63
C PRO A 200 -4.57 -27.91 1.90
N TRP A 201 -4.38 -27.10 2.94
CA TRP A 201 -3.07 -26.54 3.30
C TRP A 201 -2.18 -27.50 4.11
N THR A 202 -2.67 -28.68 4.48
CA THR A 202 -1.88 -29.65 5.26
C THR A 202 -0.80 -30.38 4.48
N ASN A 203 -0.92 -30.39 3.15
CA ASN A 203 0.08 -31.00 2.27
C ASN A 203 1.29 -30.06 2.10
N PHE A 204 2.19 -30.06 3.08
CA PHE A 204 3.41 -29.25 3.08
C PHE A 204 4.37 -29.66 1.96
N GLY A 205 4.35 -30.95 1.57
CA GLY A 205 5.16 -31.47 0.47
C GLY A 205 4.80 -30.84 -0.88
N ALA A 206 3.50 -30.75 -1.18
CA ALA A 206 3.00 -30.08 -2.39
C ALA A 206 3.29 -28.56 -2.39
N GLN A 207 3.53 -27.99 -1.21
CA GLN A 207 3.88 -26.57 -1.06
C GLN A 207 5.39 -26.30 -1.10
N GLY A 208 6.23 -27.34 -1.22
CA GLY A 208 7.67 -27.25 -1.42
C GLY A 208 8.54 -27.60 -0.21
N ILE A 209 7.97 -28.14 0.89
CA ILE A 209 8.76 -28.61 2.02
C ILE A 209 9.30 -30.01 1.73
N ALA A 210 10.63 -30.12 1.64
CA ALA A 210 11.29 -31.40 1.45
C ALA A 210 11.18 -32.29 2.70
N GLY A 211 10.90 -33.57 2.52
CA GLY A 211 10.88 -34.56 3.60
C GLY A 211 9.58 -34.59 4.43
N MET A 212 8.56 -33.82 4.05
CA MET A 212 7.24 -33.84 4.70
C MET A 212 6.14 -33.89 3.63
N THR A 213 5.26 -34.89 3.68
CA THR A 213 4.07 -34.97 2.82
C THR A 213 2.93 -34.18 3.46
N TYR A 214 2.36 -34.72 4.54
CA TYR A 214 1.33 -34.08 5.33
C TYR A 214 1.85 -33.77 6.73
N ILE A 215 1.31 -32.71 7.35
CA ILE A 215 1.64 -32.40 8.75
C ILE A 215 1.21 -33.54 9.69
N SER A 216 0.14 -34.26 9.39
CA SER A 216 -0.31 -35.42 10.17
C SER A 216 0.75 -36.51 10.25
N ASP A 217 1.40 -36.79 9.12
CA ASP A 217 2.43 -37.82 9.01
C ASP A 217 3.67 -37.44 9.83
N ASP A 218 4.08 -36.17 9.78
CA ASP A 218 5.21 -35.68 10.58
C ASP A 218 4.90 -35.67 12.08
N ILE A 219 3.68 -35.31 12.47
CA ILE A 219 3.25 -35.36 13.88
C ILE A 219 3.26 -36.82 14.38
N GLN A 220 2.71 -37.76 13.60
CA GLN A 220 2.72 -39.20 13.93
C GLN A 220 4.14 -39.76 13.97
N ALA A 221 5.00 -39.37 13.04
CA ALA A 221 6.41 -39.77 13.04
C ALA A 221 7.13 -39.28 14.30
N LYS A 222 6.90 -38.05 14.76
CA LYS A 222 7.53 -37.52 15.98
C LYS A 222 7.11 -38.25 17.25
N ILE A 223 5.81 -38.54 17.40
CA ILE A 223 5.34 -39.30 18.57
C ILE A 223 5.86 -40.75 18.53
N ALA A 224 5.89 -41.38 17.36
CA ALA A 224 6.45 -42.73 17.19
C ALA A 224 7.97 -42.76 17.46
N GLU A 225 8.72 -41.76 16.99
CA GLU A 225 10.16 -41.64 17.25
C GLU A 225 10.47 -41.38 18.73
N ALA A 226 9.61 -40.63 19.44
CA ALA A 226 9.73 -40.46 20.88
C ALA A 226 9.45 -41.78 21.61
N VAL A 227 8.39 -42.51 21.25
CA VAL A 227 8.08 -43.83 21.82
C VAL A 227 9.24 -44.81 21.61
N ALA A 228 9.82 -44.85 20.40
CA ALA A 228 10.95 -45.71 20.06
C ALA A 228 12.23 -45.41 20.87
N ARG A 229 12.38 -44.18 21.37
CA ARG A 229 13.53 -43.75 22.18
C ARG A 229 13.32 -43.93 23.69
N THR A 230 12.10 -44.29 24.10
CA THR A 230 11.72 -44.44 25.52
C THR A 230 11.53 -45.90 25.91
N ASP A 231 11.76 -46.24 27.18
CA ASP A 231 11.44 -47.57 27.71
C ASP A 231 9.93 -47.67 28.00
N THR A 232 9.18 -48.35 27.15
CA THR A 232 7.71 -48.47 27.24
C THR A 232 7.20 -49.14 28.52
N ARG A 233 8.08 -49.76 29.33
CA ARG A 233 7.73 -50.34 30.64
C ARG A 233 7.72 -49.33 31.78
N THR A 234 8.57 -48.31 31.68
CA THR A 234 8.79 -47.32 32.74
C THR A 234 8.46 -45.92 32.28
N GLN A 235 8.24 -45.70 30.98
CA GLN A 235 7.98 -44.41 30.41
C GLN A 235 6.74 -44.44 29.52
N ARG A 236 6.03 -43.31 29.56
CA ARG A 236 4.87 -43.04 28.72
C ARG A 236 5.14 -41.80 27.88
N VAL A 237 4.72 -41.85 26.62
CA VAL A 237 4.72 -40.70 25.71
C VAL A 237 3.28 -40.34 25.39
N ASP A 238 2.94 -39.07 25.55
CA ASP A 238 1.68 -38.50 25.10
C ASP A 238 1.91 -37.16 24.40
N MET A 239 0.89 -36.69 23.69
CA MET A 239 0.96 -35.44 22.95
C MET A 239 -0.34 -34.64 23.09
N VAL A 240 -0.20 -33.32 23.20
CA VAL A 240 -1.29 -32.38 23.05
C VAL A 240 -1.14 -31.65 21.73
N LEU A 241 -2.25 -31.50 21.03
CA LEU A 241 -2.35 -30.88 19.72
C LEU A 241 -3.36 -29.75 19.78
N LEU A 242 -2.94 -28.53 19.47
CA LEU A 242 -3.82 -27.37 19.37
C LEU A 242 -3.91 -26.99 17.90
N ASP A 243 -5.06 -27.29 17.28
CA ASP A 243 -5.39 -26.94 15.91
C ASP A 243 -6.13 -25.60 15.90
N SER A 244 -5.61 -24.61 15.18
CA SER A 244 -6.27 -23.33 15.06
C SER A 244 -6.23 -22.73 13.66
N SER A 245 -7.37 -22.21 13.20
CA SER A 245 -7.49 -21.51 11.93
C SER A 245 -8.34 -20.24 12.06
N ASP A 246 -7.87 -19.18 11.42
CA ASP A 246 -8.60 -17.93 11.29
C ASP A 246 -9.75 -18.09 10.29
N ASP A 247 -10.82 -17.33 10.48
CA ASP A 247 -11.77 -17.13 9.39
C ASP A 247 -11.06 -16.42 8.24
N ILE A 248 -11.49 -16.68 7.00
CA ILE A 248 -10.94 -15.91 5.89
C ILE A 248 -11.35 -14.45 6.04
N ARG A 249 -10.35 -13.61 6.25
CA ARG A 249 -10.57 -12.18 6.40
C ARG A 249 -10.45 -11.52 5.05
N THR A 250 -11.50 -10.82 4.62
CA THR A 250 -11.47 -10.07 3.36
C THR A 250 -10.66 -8.78 3.53
N TRP A 251 -9.81 -8.49 2.55
CA TRP A 251 -9.00 -7.28 2.50
C TRP A 251 -9.73 -6.24 1.67
N ASN A 252 -10.72 -5.59 2.28
CA ASN A 252 -11.64 -4.67 1.61
C ASN A 252 -10.96 -3.36 1.24
N GLY A 253 -11.40 -2.75 0.14
CA GLY A 253 -10.88 -1.48 -0.36
C GLY A 253 -10.39 -1.51 -1.80
N GLY A 254 -10.50 -2.63 -2.50
CA GLY A 254 -10.30 -2.77 -3.94
C GLY A 254 -11.48 -3.45 -4.60
N LEU A 255 -11.49 -3.52 -5.94
CA LEU A 255 -12.57 -4.19 -6.68
C LEU A 255 -12.34 -5.71 -6.82
N THR A 256 -11.10 -6.18 -6.74
CA THR A 256 -10.81 -7.61 -6.76
C THR A 256 -10.89 -8.21 -5.36
N LEU A 257 -11.42 -9.43 -5.29
CA LEU A 257 -11.37 -10.22 -4.08
C LEU A 257 -9.90 -10.46 -3.70
N ALA A 258 -9.55 -10.12 -2.47
CA ALA A 258 -8.34 -10.54 -1.79
C ALA A 258 -8.70 -10.87 -0.35
N GLY A 259 -8.23 -12.01 0.15
CA GLY A 259 -8.51 -12.46 1.50
C GLY A 259 -7.40 -13.38 2.00
N THR A 260 -7.23 -13.47 3.32
CA THR A 260 -6.29 -14.41 3.92
C THR A 260 -6.83 -15.02 5.20
N SER A 261 -6.41 -16.25 5.49
CA SER A 261 -6.66 -16.96 6.75
C SER A 261 -5.33 -17.55 7.22
N ALA A 262 -4.94 -17.24 8.45
CA ALA A 262 -3.78 -17.84 9.09
C ALA A 262 -4.18 -19.13 9.80
N PHE A 263 -3.35 -20.15 9.67
CA PHE A 263 -3.51 -21.42 10.35
C PHE A 263 -2.26 -21.74 11.16
N ASP A 264 -2.43 -22.42 12.28
CA ASP A 264 -1.34 -23.02 13.01
C ASP A 264 -1.77 -24.27 13.78
N VAL A 265 -0.79 -25.15 13.97
CA VAL A 265 -0.91 -26.37 14.75
C VAL A 265 0.25 -26.39 15.74
N VAL A 266 -0.08 -26.33 17.03
CA VAL A 266 0.91 -26.43 18.11
C VAL A 266 0.89 -27.84 18.66
N THR A 267 2.06 -28.48 18.72
CA THR A 267 2.23 -29.80 19.31
C THR A 267 3.12 -29.71 20.55
N LEU A 268 2.60 -30.22 21.66
CA LEU A 268 3.34 -30.41 22.89
C LEU A 268 3.51 -31.91 23.10
N LEU A 269 4.71 -32.43 22.83
CA LEU A 269 5.04 -33.83 23.08
C LEU A 269 5.62 -33.95 24.48
N ARG A 270 5.09 -34.87 25.28
CA ARG A 270 5.53 -35.08 26.66
C ARG A 270 5.97 -36.52 26.87
N VAL A 271 7.10 -36.66 27.55
CA VAL A 271 7.64 -37.93 28.03
C VAL A 271 7.54 -37.93 29.54
N GLN A 272 6.97 -38.99 30.10
CA GLN A 272 6.80 -39.16 31.53
C GLN A 272 7.47 -40.44 31.99
N ASN A 273 8.08 -40.41 33.18
CA ASN A 273 8.60 -41.58 33.87
C ASN A 273 7.59 -42.02 34.93
N CYS A 274 7.14 -43.27 34.83
CA CYS A 274 6.10 -43.87 35.64
C CYS A 274 6.73 -44.90 36.59
N THR A 275 6.31 -44.88 37.85
CA THR A 275 6.83 -45.81 38.87
C THR A 275 6.17 -47.19 38.79
N ASP A 276 5.02 -47.28 38.12
CA ASP A 276 4.20 -48.49 38.03
C ASP A 276 3.95 -48.91 36.57
N ALA A 277 3.87 -50.23 36.33
CA ALA A 277 3.59 -50.79 35.01
C ALA A 277 2.18 -50.45 34.47
N HIS A 278 1.29 -49.92 35.32
CA HIS A 278 -0.04 -49.45 34.94
C HIS A 278 -0.07 -47.95 34.63
N HIS A 279 1.08 -47.27 34.69
CA HIS A 279 1.23 -45.85 34.36
C HIS A 279 0.25 -44.92 35.11
N THR A 280 -0.02 -45.23 36.38
CA THR A 280 -0.90 -44.44 37.26
C THR A 280 -0.16 -43.33 38.00
N GLN A 281 1.13 -43.49 38.27
CA GLN A 281 1.97 -42.49 38.92
C GLN A 281 3.14 -42.11 38.01
N CYS A 282 2.92 -41.09 37.18
CA CYS A 282 3.89 -40.61 36.21
C CYS A 282 4.35 -39.20 36.52
N THR A 283 5.64 -38.95 36.35
CA THR A 283 6.27 -37.63 36.48
C THR A 283 6.85 -37.22 35.13
N THR A 284 6.62 -35.99 34.71
CA THR A 284 7.13 -35.50 33.42
C THR A 284 8.65 -35.35 33.47
N VAL A 285 9.33 -35.86 32.44
CA VAL A 285 10.80 -35.77 32.28
C VAL A 285 11.21 -34.95 31.07
N ALA A 286 10.36 -34.84 30.04
CA ALA A 286 10.64 -34.00 28.89
C ALA A 286 9.36 -33.45 28.26
N ILE A 287 9.42 -32.22 27.75
CA ILE A 287 8.37 -31.61 26.94
C ILE A 287 9.02 -30.97 25.70
N THR A 288 8.46 -31.21 24.53
CA THR A 288 8.88 -30.57 23.27
C THR A 288 7.73 -29.74 22.71
N ASP A 289 7.96 -28.43 22.55
CA ASP A 289 7.07 -27.51 21.82
C ASP A 289 7.53 -27.44 20.35
N TYR A 290 6.68 -27.91 19.46
CA TYR A 290 6.90 -27.90 18.02
C TYR A 290 5.67 -27.37 17.31
N ARG A 291 5.87 -26.55 16.27
CA ARG A 291 4.80 -25.78 15.64
C ARG A 291 4.80 -25.89 14.13
N TYR A 292 3.60 -25.86 13.59
CA TYR A 292 3.32 -25.72 12.17
C TYR A 292 2.51 -24.45 11.97
N GLU A 293 2.87 -23.60 11.02
CA GLU A 293 2.10 -22.39 10.74
C GLU A 293 2.18 -21.98 9.28
N GLY A 294 1.16 -21.23 8.85
CA GLY A 294 1.14 -20.66 7.52
C GLY A 294 -0.07 -19.78 7.31
N VAL A 295 -0.19 -19.28 6.09
CA VAL A 295 -1.34 -18.48 5.67
C VAL A 295 -1.79 -18.91 4.29
N ILE A 296 -3.07 -19.24 4.19
CA ILE A 296 -3.76 -19.35 2.91
C ILE A 296 -4.34 -17.99 2.51
N GLY A 297 -4.36 -17.73 1.22
CA GLY A 297 -4.94 -16.55 0.62
C GLY A 297 -5.87 -16.89 -0.53
N VAL A 298 -6.86 -16.03 -0.74
CA VAL A 298 -7.76 -16.06 -1.91
C VAL A 298 -7.57 -14.79 -2.73
N THR A 299 -7.50 -14.91 -4.06
CA THR A 299 -7.42 -13.73 -4.93
C THR A 299 -8.07 -13.94 -6.29
N ALA A 300 -8.82 -12.94 -6.74
CA ALA A 300 -9.35 -12.87 -8.11
C ALA A 300 -8.53 -11.91 -9.02
N THR A 301 -7.43 -11.36 -8.50
CA THR A 301 -6.69 -10.28 -9.19
C THR A 301 -6.09 -10.71 -10.53
N ARG A 302 -5.70 -11.99 -10.66
CA ARG A 302 -5.18 -12.56 -11.91
C ARG A 302 -6.20 -12.47 -13.06
N SER A 303 -7.49 -12.70 -12.77
CA SER A 303 -8.57 -12.62 -13.76
C SER A 303 -8.76 -11.21 -14.31
N CYS A 304 -8.48 -10.19 -13.49
CA CYS A 304 -8.56 -8.78 -13.89
C CYS A 304 -7.27 -8.24 -14.54
N TYR A 305 -6.20 -9.03 -14.63
CA TYR A 305 -4.90 -8.58 -15.14
C TYR A 305 -4.99 -7.93 -16.52
N ARG A 306 -5.75 -8.52 -17.46
CA ARG A 306 -5.89 -7.97 -18.82
C ARG A 306 -6.50 -6.57 -18.82
N PHE A 307 -7.52 -6.37 -17.99
CA PHE A 307 -8.19 -5.09 -17.84
C PHE A 307 -7.25 -4.03 -17.22
N VAL A 308 -6.60 -4.37 -16.11
CA VAL A 308 -5.63 -3.48 -15.44
C VAL A 308 -4.46 -3.12 -16.36
N ARG A 309 -3.92 -4.12 -17.09
CA ARG A 309 -2.87 -3.92 -18.09
C ARG A 309 -3.31 -2.95 -19.17
N LEU A 310 -4.52 -3.09 -19.71
CA LEU A 310 -5.05 -2.20 -20.74
C LEU A 310 -5.13 -0.76 -20.22
N LEU A 311 -5.70 -0.54 -19.03
CA LEU A 311 -5.83 0.80 -18.44
C LEU A 311 -4.46 1.47 -18.27
N ARG A 312 -3.50 0.76 -17.67
CA ARG A 312 -2.14 1.28 -17.45
C ARG A 312 -1.38 1.50 -18.75
N LEU A 313 -1.50 0.60 -19.73
CA LEU A 313 -0.87 0.75 -21.04
C LEU A 313 -1.41 1.98 -21.78
N VAL A 314 -2.73 2.12 -21.86
CA VAL A 314 -3.36 3.26 -22.54
C VAL A 314 -3.02 4.57 -21.81
N GLY A 315 -3.06 4.59 -20.48
CA GLY A 315 -2.67 5.75 -19.68
C GLY A 315 -1.21 6.13 -19.88
N GLN A 316 -0.29 5.15 -19.91
CA GLN A 316 1.13 5.38 -20.13
C GLN A 316 1.40 5.89 -21.56
N VAL A 317 0.86 5.23 -22.58
CA VAL A 317 1.01 5.64 -23.99
C VAL A 317 0.47 7.05 -24.21
N TYR A 318 -0.70 7.36 -23.64
CA TYR A 318 -1.26 8.72 -23.68
C TYR A 318 -0.29 9.75 -23.13
N ASN A 319 0.25 9.52 -21.94
CA ASN A 319 1.16 10.46 -21.29
C ASN A 319 2.51 10.58 -22.02
N ILE A 320 3.07 9.47 -22.53
CA ILE A 320 4.28 9.50 -23.36
C ILE A 320 4.03 10.34 -24.62
N GLY A 321 2.91 10.09 -25.31
CA GLY A 321 2.50 10.88 -26.47
C GLY A 321 2.32 12.36 -26.13
N ARG A 322 1.69 12.67 -25.00
CA ARG A 322 1.54 14.05 -24.50
C ARG A 322 2.88 14.73 -24.23
N VAL A 323 3.87 14.03 -23.66
CA VAL A 323 5.22 14.59 -23.46
C VAL A 323 5.90 14.85 -24.81
N GLY A 324 5.76 13.96 -25.78
CA GLY A 324 6.26 14.15 -27.15
C GLY A 324 5.62 15.35 -27.85
N LEU A 325 4.30 15.47 -27.78
CA LEU A 325 3.54 16.61 -28.33
C LEU A 325 3.89 17.92 -27.63
N LEU A 326 4.13 17.90 -26.31
CA LEU A 326 4.58 19.07 -25.57
C LEU A 326 5.94 19.55 -26.08
N PHE A 327 6.88 18.63 -26.28
CA PHE A 327 8.20 18.96 -26.84
C PHE A 327 8.09 19.52 -28.27
N ALA A 328 7.24 18.92 -29.12
CA ALA A 328 6.96 19.43 -30.46
C ALA A 328 6.34 20.84 -30.40
N GLY A 329 5.38 21.07 -29.50
CA GLY A 329 4.77 22.38 -29.27
C GLY A 329 5.79 23.44 -28.85
N CYS A 330 6.73 23.08 -27.96
CA CYS A 330 7.86 23.93 -27.59
C CYS A 330 8.75 24.24 -28.81
N TYR A 331 9.04 23.24 -29.65
CA TYR A 331 9.83 23.43 -30.87
C TYR A 331 9.15 24.40 -31.84
N PHE A 332 7.88 24.18 -32.18
CA PHE A 332 7.16 25.07 -33.09
C PHE A 332 6.97 26.48 -32.52
N ALA A 333 6.77 26.61 -31.21
CA ALA A 333 6.70 27.91 -30.55
C ALA A 333 8.00 28.70 -30.71
N ARG A 334 9.14 28.06 -30.45
CA ARG A 334 10.46 28.70 -30.50
C ARG A 334 10.96 28.90 -31.94
N ALA A 335 10.66 27.99 -32.86
CA ALA A 335 11.09 28.09 -34.25
C ALA A 335 10.43 29.25 -35.01
N ALA A 336 9.25 29.70 -34.57
CA ALA A 336 8.53 30.84 -35.14
C ALA A 336 9.03 32.21 -34.66
N GLU A 337 9.86 32.25 -33.61
CA GLU A 337 10.40 33.52 -33.11
C GLU A 337 11.46 34.09 -34.04
N ALA A 338 11.41 35.40 -34.30
CA ALA A 338 12.32 36.08 -35.22
C ALA A 338 13.81 35.76 -34.96
N LYS A 339 14.20 35.59 -33.69
CA LYS A 339 15.58 35.23 -33.29
C LYS A 339 16.03 33.82 -33.70
N TYR A 340 15.10 32.91 -33.99
CA TYR A 340 15.40 31.52 -34.33
C TYR A 340 14.94 31.10 -35.72
N VAL A 341 14.15 31.90 -36.46
CA VAL A 341 13.68 31.55 -37.81
C VAL A 341 14.83 31.07 -38.71
N GLY A 342 15.94 31.81 -38.75
CA GLY A 342 17.14 31.47 -39.53
C GLY A 342 18.19 30.60 -38.82
N ALA A 343 17.94 30.16 -37.58
CA ALA A 343 18.91 29.40 -36.79
C ALA A 343 19.00 27.92 -37.23
N PRO A 344 20.16 27.26 -37.04
CA PRO A 344 20.31 25.84 -37.37
C PRO A 344 19.45 24.95 -36.47
N LEU A 345 19.08 23.76 -36.96
CA LEU A 345 18.18 22.81 -36.29
C LEU A 345 18.65 22.48 -34.85
N LYS A 346 19.95 22.28 -34.65
CA LYS A 346 20.54 22.01 -33.33
C LYS A 346 20.21 23.10 -32.31
N THR A 347 20.29 24.38 -32.71
CA THR A 347 19.98 25.51 -31.84
C THR A 347 18.49 25.59 -31.53
N LYS A 348 17.64 25.35 -32.54
CA LYS A 348 16.18 25.28 -32.37
C LYS A 348 15.78 24.18 -31.39
N LEU A 349 16.33 22.96 -31.56
CA LEU A 349 16.09 21.82 -30.67
C LEU A 349 16.59 22.06 -29.24
N TRP A 350 17.78 22.66 -29.08
CA TRP A 350 18.31 22.99 -27.77
C TRP A 350 17.45 24.03 -27.04
N CYS A 351 16.95 25.04 -27.77
CA CYS A 351 16.05 26.03 -27.22
C CYS A 351 14.68 25.43 -26.84
N ALA A 352 14.15 24.53 -27.68
CA ALA A 352 12.93 23.78 -27.40
C ALA A 352 13.09 22.94 -26.12
N PHE A 353 14.22 22.24 -25.98
CA PHE A 353 14.54 21.46 -24.78
C PHE A 353 14.63 22.32 -23.51
N LYS A 354 15.30 23.47 -23.57
CA LYS A 354 15.31 24.42 -22.44
C LYS A 354 13.91 24.92 -22.09
N THR A 355 13.08 25.19 -23.09
CA THR A 355 11.68 25.63 -22.91
C THR A 355 10.85 24.52 -22.26
N PHE A 356 11.00 23.28 -22.73
CA PHE A 356 10.38 22.09 -22.16
C PHE A 356 10.72 21.93 -20.67
N LEU A 357 12.00 22.08 -20.28
CA LEU A 357 12.42 21.97 -18.89
C LEU A 357 11.92 23.11 -17.97
N ARG A 358 11.47 24.24 -18.54
CA ARG A 358 10.84 25.33 -17.77
C ARG A 358 9.40 25.01 -17.38
N ILE A 359 8.75 24.09 -18.10
CA ILE A 359 7.39 23.65 -17.80
C ILE A 359 7.45 22.64 -16.64
N PRO A 360 6.71 22.85 -15.53
CA PRO A 360 6.74 21.90 -14.42
C PRO A 360 6.25 20.52 -14.85
N ALA A 361 7.11 19.51 -14.70
CA ALA A 361 6.81 18.13 -15.12
C ALA A 361 5.52 17.59 -14.49
N GLN A 362 5.20 17.99 -13.25
CA GLN A 362 4.01 17.51 -12.53
C GLN A 362 2.69 18.06 -13.12
N VAL A 363 2.72 19.22 -13.77
CA VAL A 363 1.56 19.74 -14.53
C VAL A 363 1.36 18.91 -15.81
N VAL A 364 2.46 18.43 -16.38
CA VAL A 364 2.41 17.54 -17.55
C VAL A 364 1.94 16.14 -17.14
N ILE A 365 2.46 15.55 -16.06
CA ILE A 365 2.11 14.19 -15.65
C ILE A 365 0.69 14.12 -15.07
N TYR A 366 0.33 15.04 -14.17
CA TYR A 366 -0.94 14.99 -13.43
C TYR A 366 -2.00 15.95 -13.98
N GLY A 367 -1.70 16.77 -15.00
CA GLY A 367 -2.65 17.79 -15.49
C GLY A 367 -3.89 17.21 -16.15
N SER A 368 -3.75 16.18 -16.99
CA SER A 368 -4.89 15.61 -17.73
C SER A 368 -5.69 14.61 -16.90
N TRP A 369 -7.02 14.66 -17.04
CA TRP A 369 -7.95 13.73 -16.37
C TRP A 369 -7.82 12.31 -16.88
N PHE A 370 -7.66 12.14 -18.19
CA PHE A 370 -7.71 10.83 -18.83
C PHE A 370 -6.70 9.83 -18.23
N PRO A 371 -5.38 10.11 -18.20
CA PRO A 371 -4.42 9.21 -17.58
C PRO A 371 -4.65 9.06 -16.07
N VAL A 372 -5.00 10.14 -15.36
CA VAL A 372 -5.25 10.10 -13.91
C VAL A 372 -6.39 9.13 -13.58
N LEU A 373 -7.50 9.17 -14.34
CA LEU A 373 -8.61 8.24 -14.17
C LEU A 373 -8.21 6.80 -14.50
N LEU A 374 -7.50 6.57 -15.60
CA LEU A 374 -7.06 5.21 -15.99
C LEU A 374 -6.16 4.58 -14.92
N PHE A 375 -5.16 5.32 -14.43
CA PHE A 375 -4.26 4.83 -13.39
C PHE A 375 -4.95 4.69 -12.03
N ALA A 376 -5.83 5.63 -11.65
CA ALA A 376 -6.59 5.52 -10.41
C ALA A 376 -7.53 4.31 -10.44
N ILE A 377 -8.30 4.10 -11.51
CA ILE A 377 -9.17 2.92 -11.67
C ILE A 377 -8.34 1.64 -11.66
N ALA A 378 -7.20 1.60 -12.38
CA ALA A 378 -6.32 0.44 -12.37
C ALA A 378 -5.81 0.09 -10.97
N HIS A 379 -5.45 1.10 -10.17
CA HIS A 379 -5.03 0.94 -8.77
C HIS A 379 -6.19 0.47 -7.89
N ILE A 380 -7.37 1.10 -8.00
CA ILE A 380 -8.60 0.69 -7.29
C ILE A 380 -8.94 -0.79 -7.54
N VAL A 381 -8.66 -1.31 -8.74
CA VAL A 381 -8.91 -2.72 -9.06
C VAL A 381 -7.98 -3.64 -8.26
N ASP A 382 -6.67 -3.41 -8.25
CA ASP A 382 -5.68 -4.38 -7.75
C ASP A 382 -5.02 -4.03 -6.40
N VAL A 383 -5.36 -2.90 -5.78
CA VAL A 383 -4.71 -2.40 -4.56
C VAL A 383 -4.85 -3.34 -3.36
N SER A 384 -6.01 -4.02 -3.20
CA SER A 384 -6.23 -4.93 -2.08
C SER A 384 -5.19 -6.05 -2.05
N PHE A 385 -4.96 -6.69 -3.20
CA PHE A 385 -3.96 -7.75 -3.31
C PHE A 385 -2.54 -7.20 -3.28
N LEU A 386 -2.28 -6.04 -3.91
CA LEU A 386 -0.98 -5.38 -3.86
C LEU A 386 -0.50 -5.16 -2.41
N TYR A 387 -1.37 -4.57 -1.60
CA TYR A 387 -1.01 -4.26 -0.23
C TYR A 387 -1.00 -5.51 0.67
N ALA A 388 -1.77 -6.56 0.34
CA ALA A 388 -1.56 -7.87 0.95
C ALA A 388 -0.14 -8.36 0.69
N THR A 389 0.32 -8.35 -0.56
CA THR A 389 1.68 -8.77 -0.89
C THR A 389 2.75 -7.95 -0.16
N ILE A 390 2.57 -6.63 -0.02
CA ILE A 390 3.46 -5.78 0.79
C ILE A 390 3.46 -6.22 2.26
N PHE A 391 2.28 -6.43 2.84
CA PHE A 391 2.14 -6.86 4.24
C PHE A 391 2.86 -8.18 4.52
N TYR A 392 2.71 -9.17 3.62
CA TYR A 392 3.34 -10.48 3.71
C TYR A 392 4.85 -10.41 3.43
N GLY A 393 5.29 -9.49 2.56
CA GLY A 393 6.72 -9.22 2.32
C GLY A 393 7.46 -8.65 3.54
N PHE A 394 6.74 -8.09 4.51
CA PHE A 394 7.29 -7.62 5.79
C PHE A 394 7.08 -8.60 6.96
N ILE A 395 6.61 -9.84 6.73
CA ILE A 395 6.42 -10.80 7.83
C ILE A 395 7.76 -11.26 8.42
N LEU A 396 7.68 -11.55 9.71
CA LEU A 396 8.76 -11.85 10.62
C LEU A 396 8.55 -13.23 11.23
N LEU A 397 9.41 -14.20 10.92
CA LEU A 397 9.43 -15.49 11.60
C LEU A 397 10.18 -15.33 12.93
N ASN A 398 9.56 -15.72 14.06
CA ASN A 398 10.14 -15.58 15.41
C ASN A 398 10.66 -14.14 15.74
N GLY A 399 10.05 -13.11 15.15
CA GLY A 399 10.39 -11.70 15.40
C GLY A 399 11.67 -11.17 14.75
N ALA A 400 12.32 -11.89 13.81
CA ALA A 400 13.56 -11.44 13.16
C ALA A 400 13.44 -11.26 11.63
N VAL A 401 13.78 -10.08 11.08
CA VAL A 401 13.73 -9.83 9.62
C VAL A 401 15.04 -10.28 9.06
N ASN A 402 15.03 -11.30 8.21
CA ASN A 402 16.22 -11.65 7.45
C ASN A 402 16.12 -11.04 6.06
N LEU A 403 16.34 -9.72 5.94
CA LEU A 403 16.37 -9.04 4.64
C LEU A 403 17.62 -9.47 3.87
N THR A 404 17.51 -10.55 3.11
CA THR A 404 18.55 -10.95 2.18
C THR A 404 18.58 -9.99 0.99
N LEU A 405 19.75 -9.83 0.35
CA LEU A 405 19.88 -8.99 -0.85
C LEU A 405 18.90 -9.39 -1.96
N GLU A 406 18.54 -10.67 -2.03
CA GLU A 406 17.56 -11.22 -2.98
C GLU A 406 16.12 -10.73 -2.72
N GLN A 407 15.77 -10.41 -1.47
CA GLN A 407 14.45 -9.90 -1.10
C GLN A 407 14.33 -8.37 -1.22
N VAL A 408 15.45 -7.64 -1.20
CA VAL A 408 15.47 -6.18 -1.29
C VAL A 408 14.90 -5.68 -2.61
N TYR A 409 15.26 -6.32 -3.73
CA TYR A 409 14.77 -5.90 -5.05
C TYR A 409 13.26 -6.11 -5.23
N PRO A 410 12.69 -7.32 -4.98
CA PRO A 410 11.24 -7.53 -4.99
C PRO A 410 10.48 -6.58 -4.06
N LEU A 411 11.01 -6.35 -2.85
CA LEU A 411 10.40 -5.40 -1.92
C LEU A 411 10.42 -3.97 -2.47
N GLY A 412 11.54 -3.53 -3.06
CA GLY A 412 11.64 -2.22 -3.70
C GLY A 412 10.68 -2.05 -4.89
N VAL A 413 10.41 -3.12 -5.64
CA VAL A 413 9.39 -3.14 -6.70
C VAL A 413 7.99 -3.00 -6.10
N LEU A 414 7.68 -3.72 -5.02
CA LEU A 414 6.40 -3.62 -4.33
C LEU A 414 6.17 -2.22 -3.71
N LEU A 415 7.19 -1.62 -3.09
CA LEU A 415 7.13 -0.26 -2.57
C LEU A 415 7.01 0.77 -3.70
N THR A 416 7.59 0.51 -4.87
CA THR A 416 7.32 1.30 -6.07
C THR A 416 5.85 1.18 -6.49
N CYS A 417 5.28 -0.02 -6.49
CA CYS A 417 3.85 -0.20 -6.78
C CYS A 417 2.97 0.55 -5.77
N HIS A 418 3.36 0.61 -4.50
CA HIS A 418 2.65 1.37 -3.47
C HIS A 418 2.47 2.85 -3.83
N MET A 419 3.50 3.45 -4.43
CA MET A 419 3.49 4.85 -4.89
C MET A 419 2.42 5.16 -5.94
N ARG A 420 1.76 4.16 -6.52
CA ARG A 420 0.62 4.37 -7.45
C ARG A 420 -0.57 5.02 -6.76
N ASN A 421 -0.64 5.02 -5.43
CA ASN A 421 -1.62 5.79 -4.71
C ASN A 421 -1.51 7.32 -4.94
N VAL A 422 -0.41 7.81 -5.51
CA VAL A 422 -0.29 9.19 -6.01
C VAL A 422 -1.37 9.54 -7.05
N TRP A 423 -1.85 8.55 -7.81
CA TRP A 423 -2.93 8.77 -8.78
C TRP A 423 -4.28 8.99 -8.10
N VAL A 424 -4.55 8.29 -7.00
CA VAL A 424 -5.73 8.51 -6.15
C VAL A 424 -5.64 9.89 -5.48
N LEU A 425 -4.45 10.25 -4.97
CA LEU A 425 -4.21 11.58 -4.40
C LEU A 425 -4.40 12.70 -5.44
N SER A 426 -3.91 12.49 -6.66
CA SER A 426 -4.08 13.42 -7.78
C SER A 426 -5.56 13.59 -8.16
N LEU A 427 -6.31 12.49 -8.21
CA LEU A 427 -7.75 12.51 -8.44
C LEU A 427 -8.48 13.30 -7.36
N ALA A 428 -8.17 13.07 -6.08
CA ALA A 428 -8.74 13.81 -4.95
C ALA A 428 -8.40 15.30 -5.04
N ALA A 429 -7.14 15.66 -5.32
CA ALA A 429 -6.73 17.06 -5.49
C ALA A 429 -7.50 17.75 -6.62
N LYS A 430 -7.74 17.07 -7.75
CA LYS A 430 -8.59 17.61 -8.83
C LYS A 430 -10.02 17.84 -8.39
N MET A 431 -10.62 16.89 -7.67
CA MET A 431 -11.98 17.03 -7.15
C MET A 431 -12.10 18.23 -6.20
N VAL A 432 -11.12 18.43 -5.31
CA VAL A 432 -11.06 19.61 -4.43
C VAL A 432 -11.01 20.91 -5.23
N VAL A 433 -10.21 20.98 -6.29
CA VAL A 433 -10.13 22.20 -7.13
C VAL A 433 -11.44 22.46 -7.86
N VAL A 434 -12.12 21.42 -8.34
CA VAL A 434 -13.42 21.54 -9.00
C VAL A 434 -14.49 22.06 -8.03
N THR A 435 -14.53 21.55 -6.80
CA THR A 435 -15.56 21.91 -5.81
C THR A 435 -15.33 23.26 -5.13
N THR A 436 -14.07 23.66 -4.94
CA THR A 436 -13.72 24.92 -4.22
C THR A 436 -13.71 26.16 -5.12
N HIS A 437 -13.77 25.99 -6.44
CA HIS A 437 -13.58 27.09 -7.38
C HIS A 437 -14.72 28.13 -7.35
N ARG A 438 -14.39 29.37 -6.96
CA ARG A 438 -15.30 30.53 -7.05
C ARG A 438 -15.05 31.33 -8.33
N TRP A 439 -16.11 31.60 -9.10
CA TRP A 439 -16.08 32.17 -10.46
C TRP A 439 -15.59 33.62 -10.60
N LYS A 440 -15.07 34.25 -9.54
CA LYS A 440 -14.94 35.72 -9.47
C LYS A 440 -13.53 36.27 -9.74
N LYS A 441 -12.48 35.45 -9.92
CA LYS A 441 -11.09 35.92 -10.15
C LYS A 441 -10.35 35.03 -11.16
N PRO A 442 -9.37 35.57 -11.94
CA PRO A 442 -8.56 34.80 -12.88
C PRO A 442 -7.46 33.96 -12.20
N MET A 443 -7.82 33.32 -11.08
CA MET A 443 -6.90 32.58 -10.22
C MET A 443 -7.47 31.21 -9.91
N ILE A 444 -6.68 30.17 -10.18
CA ILE A 444 -6.99 28.78 -9.84
C ILE A 444 -6.07 28.38 -8.70
N VAL A 445 -6.63 27.97 -7.57
CA VAL A 445 -5.84 27.43 -6.47
C VAL A 445 -5.35 26.03 -6.86
N GLY A 446 -4.04 25.82 -6.86
CA GLY A 446 -3.42 24.53 -7.11
C GLY A 446 -2.47 24.14 -5.97
N PHE A 447 -2.16 22.86 -5.89
CA PHE A 447 -1.18 22.32 -4.94
C PHE A 447 0.21 22.29 -5.56
N ARG A 448 1.28 22.52 -4.82
CA ARG A 448 2.62 22.34 -5.39
C ARG A 448 2.80 20.91 -5.90
N GLY A 449 3.13 20.75 -7.18
CA GLY A 449 3.09 19.45 -7.85
C GLY A 449 4.00 18.39 -7.22
N TYR A 450 5.15 18.79 -6.67
CA TYR A 450 6.08 17.86 -6.01
C TYR A 450 5.58 17.34 -4.65
N LEU A 451 4.56 17.98 -4.04
CA LEU A 451 4.01 17.52 -2.77
C LEU A 451 3.26 16.20 -2.93
N LEU A 452 2.60 15.97 -4.07
CA LEU A 452 1.86 14.74 -4.34
C LEU A 452 2.75 13.48 -4.22
N PRO A 453 3.89 13.38 -4.95
CA PRO A 453 4.77 12.23 -4.79
C PRO A 453 5.47 12.19 -3.42
N VAL A 454 5.71 13.34 -2.76
CA VAL A 454 6.29 13.34 -1.39
C VAL A 454 5.32 12.77 -0.36
N VAL A 455 4.04 13.16 -0.41
CA VAL A 455 2.99 12.61 0.47
C VAL A 455 2.82 11.11 0.23
N SER A 456 2.78 10.70 -1.04
CA SER A 456 2.70 9.29 -1.42
C SER A 456 3.93 8.49 -0.94
N LEU A 457 5.15 9.07 -1.02
CA LEU A 457 6.37 8.43 -0.49
C LEU A 457 6.34 8.29 1.02
N LEU A 458 5.95 9.36 1.72
CA LEU A 458 5.85 9.33 3.17
C LEU A 458 4.76 8.36 3.65
N SER A 459 3.72 8.13 2.84
CA SER A 459 2.64 7.19 3.19
C SER A 459 3.11 5.75 3.37
N ILE A 460 4.24 5.35 2.76
CA ILE A 460 4.85 4.03 2.95
C ILE A 460 5.25 3.79 4.40
N LEU A 461 5.66 4.82 5.15
CA LEU A 461 6.06 4.67 6.56
C LEU A 461 4.93 4.14 7.45
N PHE A 462 3.69 4.42 7.08
CA PHE A 462 2.51 3.95 7.82
C PHE A 462 2.21 2.45 7.58
N GLU A 463 2.77 1.87 6.51
CA GLU A 463 2.67 0.43 6.21
C GLU A 463 3.86 -0.38 6.77
N ILE A 464 4.81 0.28 7.44
CA ILE A 464 5.90 -0.42 8.11
C ILE A 464 5.37 -1.17 9.32
N ARG A 465 5.84 -2.40 9.47
CA ARG A 465 5.52 -3.24 10.63
C ARG A 465 6.43 -2.93 11.81
N LEU A 466 5.83 -2.80 12.99
CA LEU A 466 6.53 -2.66 14.27
C LEU A 466 6.23 -3.89 15.12
N THR A 467 7.25 -4.72 15.35
CA THR A 467 7.13 -5.95 16.16
C THR A 467 6.98 -5.68 17.63
N SER A 468 7.61 -4.63 18.14
CA SER A 468 7.52 -4.22 19.54
C SER A 468 6.08 -3.94 19.97
N GLU A 469 5.21 -3.68 19.01
CA GLU A 469 3.83 -3.24 19.20
C GLU A 469 2.83 -4.27 18.65
N ARG A 470 3.30 -5.50 18.44
CA ARG A 470 2.44 -6.62 18.08
C ARG A 470 1.46 -6.86 19.22
N ASP A 471 0.16 -6.79 18.94
CA ASP A 471 -0.88 -7.14 19.91
C ASP A 471 -1.69 -8.33 19.39
N THR A 472 -1.76 -9.38 20.21
CA THR A 472 -2.61 -10.57 20.02
C THR A 472 -3.44 -10.87 21.26
N HIS A 473 -3.76 -9.86 22.08
CA HIS A 473 -4.59 -9.99 23.27
C HIS A 473 -5.98 -10.55 22.94
N LEU A 474 -6.44 -11.48 23.78
CA LEU A 474 -7.74 -12.15 23.65
C LEU A 474 -8.84 -11.19 24.11
N GLU A 475 -9.80 -10.88 23.23
CA GLU A 475 -10.94 -10.03 23.59
C GLU A 475 -12.11 -10.86 24.10
N HIS A 476 -12.44 -11.94 23.40
CA HIS A 476 -13.58 -12.78 23.73
C HIS A 476 -13.31 -14.23 23.38
N ILE A 477 -13.75 -15.14 24.24
CA ILE A 477 -13.66 -16.59 24.04
C ILE A 477 -15.04 -17.18 24.34
N CYS A 478 -15.55 -18.02 23.45
CA CYS A 478 -16.78 -18.76 23.66
C CYS A 478 -16.63 -20.22 23.23
N SER A 479 -17.23 -21.13 23.98
CA SER A 479 -17.29 -22.54 23.60
C SER A 479 -18.10 -22.70 22.32
N ALA A 480 -17.64 -23.58 21.43
CA ALA A 480 -18.28 -23.86 20.16
C ALA A 480 -18.50 -25.37 20.01
N LEU A 481 -19.53 -25.75 19.25
CA LEU A 481 -19.75 -27.15 18.89
C LEU A 481 -18.73 -27.58 17.82
N PRO A 482 -18.11 -28.76 17.94
CA PRO A 482 -17.20 -29.29 16.94
C PRO A 482 -17.99 -29.72 15.70
N ALA A 483 -18.03 -28.87 14.66
CA ALA A 483 -18.71 -29.14 13.40
C ALA A 483 -17.74 -28.89 12.23
N PRO A 484 -17.12 -29.96 11.65
CA PRO A 484 -16.11 -29.82 10.60
C PRO A 484 -16.57 -28.97 9.42
N ASN A 485 -17.81 -29.18 8.95
CA ASN A 485 -18.39 -28.41 7.85
C ASN A 485 -18.47 -26.90 8.16
N VAL A 486 -18.75 -26.52 9.41
CA VAL A 486 -18.85 -25.11 9.80
C VAL A 486 -17.46 -24.48 9.84
N VAL A 487 -16.47 -25.20 10.33
CA VAL A 487 -15.07 -24.74 10.37
C VAL A 487 -14.54 -24.56 8.95
N PHE A 488 -14.74 -25.57 8.09
CA PHE A 488 -14.35 -25.51 6.68
C PHE A 488 -14.99 -24.33 5.94
N VAL A 489 -16.29 -24.10 6.13
CA VAL A 489 -16.97 -22.95 5.52
C VAL A 489 -16.38 -21.63 6.02
N ARG A 490 -16.05 -21.50 7.30
CA ARG A 490 -15.46 -20.25 7.86
C ARG A 490 -14.04 -19.98 7.37
N GLU A 491 -13.27 -21.04 7.16
CA GLU A 491 -11.91 -20.93 6.64
C GLU A 491 -11.90 -20.52 5.16
N LEU A 492 -12.99 -20.79 4.43
CA LEU A 492 -13.14 -20.44 3.01
C LEU A 492 -14.07 -19.26 2.75
N GLN A 493 -14.91 -18.86 3.71
CA GLN A 493 -15.88 -17.78 3.59
C GLN A 493 -15.83 -16.82 4.77
N SER A 494 -15.84 -15.53 4.45
CA SER A 494 -15.80 -14.46 5.44
C SER A 494 -17.21 -14.13 5.92
N VAL A 495 -17.36 -13.83 7.20
CA VAL A 495 -18.58 -13.18 7.68
C VAL A 495 -18.56 -11.69 7.27
N PRO A 496 -19.71 -11.08 6.92
CA PRO A 496 -19.73 -9.70 6.42
C PRO A 496 -19.11 -8.65 7.36
N SER A 497 -19.00 -8.96 8.65
CA SER A 497 -18.39 -8.10 9.67
C SER A 497 -16.89 -8.29 9.84
N ASP A 498 -16.27 -9.30 9.24
CA ASP A 498 -14.86 -9.66 9.44
C ASP A 498 -14.01 -9.29 8.23
N PHE A 499 -13.70 -7.99 8.15
CA PHE A 499 -12.89 -7.44 7.08
C PHE A 499 -11.81 -6.51 7.61
N ARG A 500 -10.66 -6.52 6.93
CA ARG A 500 -9.60 -5.54 7.16
C ARG A 500 -9.91 -4.30 6.32
N TYR A 501 -9.96 -3.13 6.96
CA TYR A 501 -9.94 -1.85 6.23
C TYR A 501 -8.59 -1.68 5.54
N TRP A 502 -8.57 -1.88 4.23
CA TRP A 502 -7.36 -1.96 3.45
C TRP A 502 -7.52 -1.29 2.09
N GLY A 503 -6.60 -1.54 1.14
CA GLY A 503 -6.69 -1.00 -0.21
C GLY A 503 -6.83 0.53 -0.22
N ILE A 504 -7.85 1.05 -0.90
CA ILE A 504 -8.17 2.49 -0.93
C ILE A 504 -8.44 3.05 0.47
N PHE A 505 -9.02 2.28 1.39
CA PHE A 505 -9.24 2.77 2.76
C PHE A 505 -7.90 3.02 3.46
N SER A 506 -6.91 2.14 3.24
CA SER A 506 -5.55 2.36 3.74
C SER A 506 -4.93 3.57 3.06
N ASP A 507 -5.11 3.74 1.75
CA ASP A 507 -4.64 4.92 1.02
C ASP A 507 -5.20 6.21 1.57
N ILE A 508 -6.52 6.30 1.76
CA ILE A 508 -7.16 7.51 2.29
C ILE A 508 -6.57 7.84 3.66
N LYS A 509 -6.46 6.85 4.55
CA LYS A 509 -5.90 7.01 5.89
C LYS A 509 -4.43 7.45 5.84
N ASN A 510 -3.58 6.72 5.15
CA ASN A 510 -2.14 6.92 5.14
C ASN A 510 -1.74 8.18 4.37
N LEU A 511 -2.41 8.49 3.25
CA LEU A 511 -2.20 9.74 2.51
C LEU A 511 -2.69 10.94 3.32
N PHE A 512 -3.77 10.82 4.09
CA PHE A 512 -4.24 11.88 4.98
C PHE A 512 -3.23 12.15 6.10
N LEU A 513 -2.76 11.10 6.79
CA LEU A 513 -1.75 11.23 7.84
C LEU A 513 -0.43 11.80 7.29
N ALA A 514 0.07 11.25 6.17
CA ALA A 514 1.25 11.77 5.49
C ALA A 514 1.06 13.22 5.03
N GLY A 515 -0.12 13.56 4.52
CA GLY A 515 -0.51 14.90 4.12
C GLY A 515 -0.48 15.87 5.30
N CYS A 516 -0.99 15.47 6.47
CA CYS A 516 -0.94 16.27 7.69
C CYS A 516 0.49 16.52 8.15
N ILE A 517 1.38 15.51 8.09
CA ILE A 517 2.79 15.67 8.43
C ILE A 517 3.47 16.64 7.45
N VAL A 518 3.30 16.43 6.14
CA VAL A 518 3.88 17.30 5.11
C VAL A 518 3.38 18.74 5.30
N TYR A 519 2.07 18.92 5.56
CA TYR A 519 1.47 20.23 5.79
C TYR A 519 1.97 20.89 7.08
N GLY A 520 2.07 20.15 8.18
CA GLY A 520 2.59 20.64 9.46
C GLY A 520 4.06 21.04 9.36
N LEU A 521 4.92 20.16 8.83
CA LEU A 521 6.34 20.43 8.67
C LEU A 521 6.58 21.60 7.68
N GLY A 522 5.93 21.59 6.52
CA GLY A 522 6.15 22.63 5.52
C GLY A 522 5.51 23.97 5.89
N GLY A 523 4.32 23.96 6.49
CA GLY A 523 3.59 25.15 6.88
C GLY A 523 4.12 25.79 8.16
N MET A 524 4.30 25.01 9.23
CA MET A 524 4.69 25.54 10.54
C MET A 524 6.21 25.70 10.68
N LEU A 525 7.01 24.72 10.25
CA LEU A 525 8.48 24.79 10.44
C LEU A 525 9.19 25.54 9.32
N LEU A 526 8.77 25.36 8.07
CA LEU A 526 9.45 25.96 6.91
C LEU A 526 8.78 27.25 6.41
N GLY A 527 7.61 27.60 6.96
CA GLY A 527 6.84 28.78 6.57
C GLY A 527 6.46 28.80 5.09
N GLN A 528 6.31 27.62 4.47
CA GLN A 528 6.03 27.50 3.04
C GLN A 528 4.54 27.26 2.81
N PRO A 529 3.86 28.11 2.02
CA PRO A 529 2.50 27.79 1.59
C PRO A 529 2.52 26.51 0.76
N MET A 530 1.49 25.67 0.89
CA MET A 530 1.35 24.42 0.13
C MET A 530 0.43 24.56 -1.08
N THR A 531 -0.53 25.49 -0.99
CA THR A 531 -1.47 25.86 -2.04
C THR A 531 -1.15 27.25 -2.57
N PHE A 532 -1.17 27.42 -3.89
CA PHE A 532 -0.91 28.70 -4.54
C PHE A 532 -2.02 29.05 -5.53
N PRO A 533 -2.52 30.29 -5.52
CA PRO A 533 -3.30 30.79 -6.63
C PRO A 533 -2.38 30.94 -7.86
N THR A 534 -2.64 30.16 -8.89
CA THR A 534 -2.02 30.32 -10.21
C THR A 534 -2.87 31.28 -11.01
N VAL A 535 -2.27 32.38 -11.49
CA VAL A 535 -2.93 33.27 -12.46
C VAL A 535 -2.92 32.59 -13.82
N VAL A 536 -4.09 32.48 -14.44
CA VAL A 536 -4.29 31.75 -15.70
C VAL A 536 -4.86 32.71 -16.76
N PRO A 537 -4.39 32.67 -18.03
CA PRO A 537 -4.95 33.45 -19.13
C PRO A 537 -6.47 33.30 -19.24
N TYR A 538 -7.16 34.36 -19.66
CA TYR A 538 -8.63 34.34 -19.82
C TYR A 538 -9.09 33.32 -20.88
N THR A 539 -8.31 33.14 -21.95
CA THR A 539 -8.49 32.10 -22.97
C THR A 539 -8.54 30.70 -22.34
N LEU A 540 -7.55 30.38 -21.48
CA LEU A 540 -7.54 29.13 -20.72
C LEU A 540 -8.70 29.06 -19.72
N LEU A 541 -8.96 30.12 -18.96
CA LEU A 541 -10.02 30.12 -17.95
C LEU A 541 -11.42 29.89 -18.54
N ARG A 542 -11.61 30.28 -19.80
CA ARG A 542 -12.86 30.13 -20.56
C ARG A 542 -12.96 28.79 -21.29
N HIS A 543 -11.89 28.32 -21.92
CA HIS A 543 -11.93 27.19 -22.85
C HIS A 543 -11.18 25.93 -22.38
N CYS A 544 -10.36 26.02 -21.33
CA CYS A 544 -9.65 24.88 -20.75
C CYS A 544 -10.40 24.31 -19.55
N ASN A 545 -10.29 22.98 -19.33
CA ASN A 545 -10.67 22.40 -18.05
C ASN A 545 -9.76 22.93 -16.94
N ARG A 546 -10.34 23.72 -16.02
CA ARG A 546 -9.62 24.45 -14.96
C ARG A 546 -8.78 23.57 -14.03
N SER A 547 -9.20 22.33 -13.81
CA SER A 547 -8.46 21.35 -12.99
C SER A 547 -7.21 20.79 -13.68
N MET A 548 -6.92 21.20 -14.93
CA MET A 548 -5.62 21.01 -15.57
C MET A 548 -4.48 21.63 -14.76
N PHE A 549 -4.77 22.71 -14.03
CA PHE A 549 -3.85 23.39 -13.12
C PHE A 549 -4.07 22.98 -11.65
N SER A 550 -4.52 21.74 -11.41
CA SER A 550 -4.63 21.19 -10.05
C SER A 550 -3.28 21.14 -9.33
N THR A 551 -2.18 21.06 -10.10
CA THR A 551 -0.84 21.35 -9.64
C THR A 551 -0.47 22.80 -9.97
N ALA A 552 0.00 23.55 -8.97
CA ALA A 552 0.38 24.94 -9.09
C ALA A 552 1.55 25.10 -10.06
N TRP A 553 1.45 26.13 -10.91
CA TRP A 553 2.47 26.44 -11.92
C TRP A 553 3.74 27.07 -11.31
N GLN A 554 3.59 27.73 -10.16
CA GLN A 554 4.70 28.38 -9.44
C GLN A 554 5.18 27.50 -8.28
N SER A 555 6.46 27.11 -8.32
CA SER A 555 7.14 26.34 -7.27
C SER A 555 8.01 27.19 -6.33
N SER A 556 8.23 28.47 -6.64
CA SER A 556 9.21 29.33 -5.96
C SER A 556 8.57 30.50 -5.20
N ARG A 557 9.25 30.93 -4.13
CA ARG A 557 8.91 31.94 -3.11
C ARG A 557 8.60 33.36 -3.60
N TYR A 558 8.41 33.59 -4.90
CA TYR A 558 8.15 34.93 -5.45
C TYR A 558 6.67 35.33 -5.33
N VAL A 559 6.22 35.50 -4.09
CA VAL A 559 5.38 36.67 -3.81
C VAL A 559 6.38 37.74 -3.44
N GLY A 560 6.89 38.46 -4.44
CA GLY A 560 7.62 39.69 -4.17
C GLY A 560 6.78 40.50 -3.19
N LYS A 561 7.41 40.98 -2.11
CA LYS A 561 6.80 41.98 -1.22
C LYS A 561 6.09 42.97 -2.13
N ALA A 562 4.84 43.31 -1.80
CA ALA A 562 4.02 44.28 -2.52
C ALA A 562 4.57 45.72 -2.41
N GLY A 563 5.89 45.88 -2.48
CA GLY A 563 6.61 47.13 -2.58
C GLY A 563 7.20 47.24 -3.98
N VAL A 564 6.53 48.05 -4.80
CA VAL A 564 7.16 48.85 -5.87
C VAL A 564 7.99 48.06 -6.90
N ALA A 565 7.56 46.87 -7.33
CA ALA A 565 7.97 46.35 -8.63
C ALA A 565 7.06 47.00 -9.69
N ALA A 566 7.65 47.73 -10.64
CA ALA A 566 6.90 48.47 -11.65
C ALA A 566 5.92 47.54 -12.38
N HIS A 567 4.71 48.02 -12.61
CA HIS A 567 3.61 47.28 -13.22
C HIS A 567 4.02 46.58 -14.54
N PHE A 568 5.02 47.10 -15.24
CA PHE A 568 5.59 46.58 -16.49
C PHE A 568 6.45 45.30 -16.35
N GLU A 569 7.30 45.16 -15.32
CA GLU A 569 8.12 43.95 -15.14
C GLU A 569 7.23 42.74 -14.76
N VAL A 570 6.21 43.00 -13.93
CA VAL A 570 5.19 42.03 -13.54
C VAL A 570 4.29 41.64 -14.72
N VAL A 571 4.14 42.49 -15.73
CA VAL A 571 3.35 42.19 -16.95
C VAL A 571 4.16 41.36 -17.96
N ALA A 572 5.45 41.62 -18.11
CA ALA A 572 6.34 40.85 -19.01
C ALA A 572 6.55 39.41 -18.52
N GLU A 573 6.87 39.22 -17.24
CA GLU A 573 7.01 37.88 -16.62
C GLU A 573 5.72 37.05 -16.78
N ARG A 574 4.57 37.72 -16.69
CA ARG A 574 3.25 37.09 -16.90
C ARG A 574 3.03 36.63 -18.32
N GLN A 575 3.51 37.34 -19.35
CA GLN A 575 3.29 36.92 -20.74
C GLN A 575 4.08 35.68 -21.12
N SER A 576 5.37 35.60 -20.74
CA SER A 576 6.19 34.40 -20.97
C SER A 576 5.64 33.18 -20.21
N MET A 577 5.14 33.36 -18.98
CA MET A 577 4.43 32.27 -18.27
C MET A 577 3.12 31.86 -18.94
N ARG A 578 2.33 32.81 -19.44
CA ARG A 578 1.08 32.53 -20.18
C ARG A 578 1.36 31.72 -21.45
N ALA A 579 2.42 32.05 -22.18
CA ALA A 579 2.85 31.30 -23.36
C ALA A 579 3.14 29.83 -23.00
N LEU A 580 3.89 29.56 -21.93
CA LEU A 580 4.17 28.19 -21.48
C LEU A 580 2.90 27.43 -21.05
N GLN A 581 1.94 28.12 -20.43
CA GLN A 581 0.64 27.54 -20.06
C GLN A 581 -0.19 27.20 -21.30
N HIS A 582 -0.23 28.07 -22.31
CA HIS A 582 -0.90 27.80 -23.58
C HIS A 582 -0.26 26.64 -24.32
N ILE A 583 1.07 26.58 -24.42
CA ILE A 583 1.79 25.44 -25.01
C ILE A 583 1.32 24.15 -24.33
N THR A 584 1.35 24.11 -22.99
CA THR A 584 1.01 22.90 -22.23
C THR A 584 -0.44 22.45 -22.42
N TRP A 585 -1.36 23.40 -22.49
CA TRP A 585 -2.78 23.15 -22.74
C TRP A 585 -3.06 22.68 -24.16
N LEU A 586 -2.58 23.42 -25.16
CA LEU A 586 -2.86 23.14 -26.58
C LEU A 586 -2.23 21.82 -27.04
N THR A 587 -1.16 21.36 -26.38
CA THR A 587 -0.52 20.08 -26.69
C THR A 587 -1.13 18.88 -25.93
N ASP A 588 -2.10 19.08 -25.04
CA ASP A 588 -2.81 17.94 -24.42
C ASP A 588 -3.83 17.36 -25.42
N PRO A 589 -3.73 16.05 -25.78
CA PRO A 589 -4.59 15.48 -26.82
C PRO A 589 -6.09 15.59 -26.54
N VAL A 590 -6.52 15.30 -25.30
CA VAL A 590 -7.95 15.34 -24.94
C VAL A 590 -8.46 16.77 -24.95
N GLN A 591 -7.69 17.73 -24.42
CA GLN A 591 -8.04 19.14 -24.52
C GLN A 591 -8.09 19.61 -25.97
N TYR A 592 -7.13 19.21 -26.81
CA TYR A 592 -7.11 19.57 -28.23
C TYR A 592 -8.36 19.04 -28.97
N LEU A 593 -8.75 17.78 -28.73
CA LEU A 593 -10.00 17.23 -29.26
C LEU A 593 -11.22 18.00 -28.76
N SER A 594 -11.24 18.41 -27.48
CA SER A 594 -12.30 19.26 -26.94
C SER A 594 -12.35 20.62 -27.64
N LEU A 595 -11.23 21.18 -28.08
CA LEU A 595 -11.18 22.44 -28.84
C LEU A 595 -11.68 22.26 -30.27
N LEU A 596 -11.31 21.14 -30.92
CA LEU A 596 -11.84 20.80 -32.25
C LEU A 596 -13.35 20.65 -32.23
N TRP A 597 -13.89 20.06 -31.16
CA TRP A 597 -15.32 19.88 -30.98
C TRP A 597 -16.05 21.18 -30.65
N SER A 598 -15.53 21.97 -29.71
CA SER A 598 -16.19 23.19 -29.22
C SER A 598 -15.99 24.41 -30.12
N GLN A 599 -15.01 24.37 -31.03
CA GLN A 599 -14.64 25.46 -31.96
C GLN A 599 -14.70 26.85 -31.31
N PRO A 600 -13.91 27.11 -30.26
CA PRO A 600 -14.04 28.33 -29.49
C PRO A 600 -13.66 29.56 -30.33
N VAL A 601 -14.50 30.60 -30.25
CA VAL A 601 -14.27 31.89 -30.91
C VAL A 601 -13.41 32.77 -30.01
N VAL A 602 -12.40 33.42 -30.62
CA VAL A 602 -11.60 34.49 -30.01
C VAL A 602 -11.75 35.78 -30.82
N TYR A 603 -11.52 36.91 -30.15
CA TYR A 603 -11.78 38.24 -30.72
C TYR A 603 -10.45 38.91 -31.04
N ALA A 604 -10.29 39.35 -32.29
CA ALA A 604 -9.16 40.16 -32.71
C ALA A 604 -9.46 41.65 -32.52
N TYR A 605 -8.51 42.37 -31.97
CA TYR A 605 -8.55 43.80 -31.70
C TYR A 605 -7.33 44.48 -32.32
N THR A 606 -7.48 45.74 -32.73
CA THR A 606 -6.37 46.64 -33.04
C THR A 606 -6.19 47.63 -31.92
N LEU A 607 -4.95 47.90 -31.55
CA LEU A 607 -4.63 48.92 -30.56
C LEU A 607 -4.94 50.32 -31.14
N VAL A 608 -5.51 51.20 -30.31
CA VAL A 608 -5.80 52.56 -30.74
C VAL A 608 -4.48 53.35 -30.76
N GLY A 609 -3.99 53.66 -31.96
CA GLY A 609 -2.74 54.41 -32.17
C GLY A 609 -1.56 53.58 -32.67
N THR A 610 -1.67 52.24 -32.67
CA THR A 610 -0.73 51.35 -33.38
C THR A 610 -1.53 50.39 -34.26
N ASP A 611 -0.99 50.00 -35.42
CA ASP A 611 -1.68 49.02 -36.28
C ASP A 611 -1.46 47.57 -35.79
N ASP A 612 -1.14 47.41 -34.51
CA ASP A 612 -0.82 46.13 -33.90
C ASP A 612 -2.10 45.35 -33.60
N ARG A 613 -2.15 44.10 -34.09
CA ARG A 613 -3.26 43.17 -33.89
C ARG A 613 -3.04 42.33 -32.62
N VAL A 614 -4.07 42.28 -31.79
CA VAL A 614 -4.14 41.64 -30.45
C VAL A 614 -5.31 40.65 -30.45
N VAL A 615 -5.14 39.46 -29.91
CA VAL A 615 -6.17 38.40 -29.86
C VAL A 615 -6.54 38.09 -28.41
N HIS A 616 -7.80 38.30 -28.05
CA HIS A 616 -8.29 38.09 -26.68
C HIS A 616 -9.52 37.16 -26.63
N GLY A 617 -9.58 36.31 -25.60
CA GLY A 617 -10.70 35.36 -25.39
C GLY A 617 -11.97 35.97 -24.78
N LEU A 618 -12.03 37.29 -24.59
CA LEU A 618 -13.22 37.99 -24.06
C LEU A 618 -13.84 38.83 -25.16
N ALA A 619 -15.17 38.81 -25.23
CA ALA A 619 -15.92 39.69 -26.12
C ALA A 619 -15.82 41.15 -25.66
N PRO A 620 -16.06 42.15 -26.54
CA PRO A 620 -15.87 43.56 -26.18
C PRO A 620 -16.64 44.01 -24.93
N ARG A 621 -17.88 43.51 -24.78
CA ARG A 621 -18.72 43.80 -23.60
C ARG A 621 -18.18 43.20 -22.31
N GLU A 622 -17.61 42.00 -22.39
CA GLU A 622 -17.01 41.32 -21.24
C GLU A 622 -15.67 41.95 -20.88
N LEU A 623 -14.85 42.28 -21.88
CA LEU A 623 -13.59 42.98 -21.72
C LEU A 623 -13.80 44.32 -21.02
N ALA A 624 -14.81 45.11 -21.43
CA ALA A 624 -15.15 46.37 -20.77
C ALA A 624 -15.62 46.21 -19.30
N ARG A 625 -16.14 45.04 -18.92
CA ARG A 625 -16.50 44.75 -17.52
C ARG A 625 -15.29 44.36 -16.67
N VAL A 626 -14.34 43.65 -17.27
CA VAL A 626 -13.17 43.07 -16.57
C VAL A 626 -11.98 44.04 -16.55
N ASP A 627 -11.73 44.73 -17.67
CA ASP A 627 -10.64 45.69 -17.84
C ASP A 627 -11.10 46.89 -18.67
N LYS A 628 -11.59 47.92 -17.97
CA LYS A 628 -12.07 49.17 -18.59
C LYS A 628 -10.96 49.93 -19.31
N VAL A 629 -9.70 49.79 -18.88
CA VAL A 629 -8.56 50.52 -19.47
C VAL A 629 -8.22 49.89 -20.81
N LEU A 630 -8.02 48.57 -20.83
CA LEU A 630 -7.73 47.83 -22.06
C LEU A 630 -8.88 47.96 -23.06
N SER A 631 -10.13 47.94 -22.62
CA SER A 631 -11.29 48.09 -23.51
C SER A 631 -11.36 49.45 -24.24
N LYS A 632 -10.76 50.50 -23.68
CA LYS A 632 -10.73 51.84 -24.30
C LYS A 632 -9.57 52.00 -25.28
N SER A 633 -8.50 51.22 -25.09
CA SER A 633 -7.30 51.26 -25.92
C SER A 633 -7.33 50.30 -27.09
N VAL A 634 -8.43 49.56 -27.30
CA VAL A 634 -8.53 48.55 -28.35
C VAL A 634 -9.84 48.68 -29.14
N LYS A 635 -9.77 48.55 -30.47
CA LYS A 635 -10.92 48.52 -31.36
C LYS A 635 -11.10 47.10 -31.88
N ARG A 636 -12.31 46.54 -31.77
CA ARG A 636 -12.58 45.19 -32.30
C ARG A 636 -12.48 45.21 -33.84
N VAL A 637 -11.74 44.25 -34.38
CA VAL A 637 -11.54 44.06 -35.82
C VAL A 637 -12.32 42.86 -36.32
N ASP A 638 -12.16 41.70 -35.66
CA ASP A 638 -12.63 40.43 -36.21
C ASP A 638 -13.01 39.40 -35.12
N GLU A 639 -13.75 38.37 -35.50
CA GLU A 639 -14.05 37.17 -34.72
C GLU A 639 -13.50 35.95 -35.49
N VAL A 640 -12.54 35.24 -34.89
CA VAL A 640 -11.84 34.13 -35.54
C VAL A 640 -11.92 32.89 -34.65
N LEU A 641 -12.04 31.70 -35.23
CA LEU A 641 -11.94 30.47 -34.47
C LEU A 641 -10.50 30.32 -33.94
N LEU A 642 -10.35 29.93 -32.67
CA LEU A 642 -9.04 29.77 -32.03
C LEU A 642 -8.12 28.83 -32.81
N LEU A 643 -8.68 27.81 -33.46
CA LEU A 643 -7.95 26.81 -34.23
C LEU A 643 -7.65 27.23 -35.68
N ASP A 644 -8.14 28.38 -36.13
CA ASP A 644 -7.79 28.94 -37.45
C ASP A 644 -6.57 29.86 -37.37
N LEU A 645 -6.26 30.37 -36.16
CA LEU A 645 -5.07 31.18 -35.91
C LEU A 645 -3.79 30.38 -36.12
N ALA A 646 -2.68 31.05 -36.46
CA ALA A 646 -1.39 30.39 -36.53
C ALA A 646 -0.92 29.93 -35.13
N TRP A 647 -0.12 28.85 -35.05
CA TRP A 647 0.33 28.29 -33.75
C TRP A 647 0.96 29.32 -32.80
N HIS A 648 1.76 30.24 -33.35
CA HIS A 648 2.37 31.30 -32.57
C HIS A 648 1.33 32.31 -32.03
N GLU A 649 0.31 32.67 -32.82
CA GLU A 649 -0.78 33.55 -32.39
C GLU A 649 -1.63 32.90 -31.29
N ARG A 650 -1.84 31.58 -31.34
CA ARG A 650 -2.55 30.81 -30.30
C ARG A 650 -1.79 30.78 -28.97
N ILE A 651 -0.46 30.73 -29.02
CA ILE A 651 0.38 30.68 -27.81
C ILE A 651 0.46 32.04 -27.15
N TYR A 652 0.64 33.08 -27.94
CA TYR A 652 0.88 34.40 -27.38
C TYR A 652 -0.43 35.11 -27.04
N CYS A 653 -1.54 34.84 -27.75
CA CYS A 653 -2.86 35.49 -27.59
C CYS A 653 -2.70 36.90 -27.02
N GLN A 654 -1.94 37.72 -27.75
CA GLN A 654 -1.42 39.01 -27.28
C GLN A 654 -2.56 39.96 -27.02
#